data_AF-A0A7K2VI47-F1
#
_entry.id   AF-A0A7K2VI47-F1
#
_cell.length_a   1.000
_cell.length_b   1.000
_cell.length_c   1.000
_cell.angle_alpha   90.00
_cell.angle_beta   90.00
_cell.angle_gamma   90.00
#
_symmetry.space_group_name_H-M   'P 1'
#
loop_
_entity.id
_entity.type
_entity.pdbx_description
1 polymer ?
#
loop_
_entity_poly.entity_id
_entity_poly.type
_entity_poly.pdbx_seq_one_letter_code
_entity_poly.pdbx_strand_id
1 'polypeptide(L)'
;MSVHSHTAAQHEAATPEFPRHVVTAVLVTHDGARWLPDALAGLLSQERPVQYAVAADTGSADDSAQLVTETLGDEAVVHLARRTGFGQAVDEATRLAPVLTPDDLPYLRRPNSWDPATRTWRDDAYDLPELPYGEPVQWLWLLHDDCAPEPDALAQMLRVVDNELELGRDDVAVVGPKLRGWYDRRQLLEVGVSIANSGRRWTGLDRREQDQGQHDHVRTVLSVSTAGMLIRRDVYERLGGFDRRLPLMRDDVDLCWRAHTEGYRVLIAPDAVVRHAEAASRERRTVDCAGRTTASPHKVDKAGAVHTLLANTRTAALPWVLLRLVLGTLLRTLAYLVGKVPGQALDEIRGLLGVLLRPERILAARRSRGPSQIDKDELRQLFPPPGATIRATAEQIAANFSSNSDVDTSAGRHGSAVESGPGGDDADFLEIEQFARLKRIARKPGPVLFLALLLISLAACRALLGGGALAGGALLPAPPGASDLWAGFAAAWHPVGAGSTTSAPPYLAVVATLASLFFGSTGLAVTVLLVCSVPLAGFTAYFASRPLVSSRLLRAWTAVAYAFLPATTGALAQGRIGTAVLAVLLPLIARAGVAASGLANPSGGRGSWRATWAYALLLTITTAFTPVVWPAALVLGVGVLVLRRSDPVAHLLRFLAQLGTPLLVLAPWSLTLLPTGFFTEAGLDFGASAASASDLLGTSPGGPGTLSGLLFIGIVPAALA
;
A
#
# COMPACT_ATOMS: atom_id res chain seq x y z
N MET A 1 41.22 5.29 -45.42
CA MET A 1 40.01 6.13 -45.49
C MET A 1 39.10 5.76 -44.35
N SER A 2 39.06 6.58 -43.30
CA SER A 2 38.02 6.59 -42.27
C SER A 2 37.66 8.05 -42.07
N VAL A 3 36.61 8.45 -42.79
CA VAL A 3 35.97 9.76 -42.72
C VAL A 3 35.06 9.75 -41.48
N HIS A 4 34.87 10.92 -40.86
CA HIS A 4 34.09 11.17 -39.63
C HIS A 4 34.90 11.29 -38.32
N SER A 5 35.99 12.05 -38.36
CA SER A 5 36.30 12.96 -37.25
C SER A 5 35.41 14.20 -37.42
N HIS A 6 34.24 14.21 -36.80
CA HIS A 6 33.46 15.44 -36.64
C HIS A 6 34.15 16.28 -35.57
N THR A 7 35.16 17.03 -35.98
CA THR A 7 35.62 18.22 -35.25
C THR A 7 34.39 19.08 -34.99
N ALA A 8 34.20 19.49 -33.73
CA ALA A 8 33.15 20.40 -33.29
C ALA A 8 33.06 21.59 -34.27
N ALA A 9 32.11 21.50 -35.19
CA ALA A 9 31.77 22.60 -36.06
C ALA A 9 31.19 23.67 -35.15
N GLN A 10 31.94 24.76 -34.98
CA GLN A 10 31.42 26.04 -34.55
C GLN A 10 30.19 26.33 -35.40
N HIS A 11 29.00 26.07 -34.85
CA HIS A 11 27.77 26.61 -35.37
C HIS A 11 27.97 28.12 -35.34
N GLU A 12 28.02 28.78 -36.51
CA GLU A 12 27.61 30.18 -36.61
C GLU A 12 26.18 30.22 -36.05
N ALA A 13 26.07 30.51 -34.75
CA ALA A 13 24.88 30.22 -33.98
C ALA A 13 23.74 31.12 -34.42
N ALA A 14 22.81 30.57 -35.20
CA ALA A 14 21.51 31.16 -35.37
C ALA A 14 20.92 31.46 -33.98
N THR A 15 20.37 32.66 -33.81
CA THR A 15 19.77 33.07 -32.53
C THR A 15 18.68 32.07 -32.14
N PRO A 16 18.77 31.40 -30.98
CA PRO A 16 17.79 30.41 -30.56
C PRO A 16 16.45 31.05 -30.21
N GLU A 17 15.37 30.27 -30.26
CA GLU A 17 14.08 30.68 -29.69
C GLU A 17 14.25 30.95 -28.17
N PHE A 18 13.67 32.05 -27.69
CA PHE A 18 13.86 32.61 -26.34
C PHE A 18 15.35 32.87 -26.00
N PRO A 19 16.02 33.79 -26.72
CA PRO A 19 17.47 33.97 -26.65
C PRO A 19 17.98 34.43 -25.29
N ARG A 20 17.15 35.12 -24.50
CA ARG A 20 17.47 35.56 -23.13
C ARG A 20 17.77 34.38 -22.19
N HIS A 21 17.18 33.21 -22.43
CA HIS A 21 17.31 32.07 -21.54
C HIS A 21 18.52 31.21 -21.95
N VAL A 22 19.50 31.08 -21.07
CA VAL A 22 20.69 30.24 -21.27
C VAL A 22 20.52 28.95 -20.47
N VAL A 23 20.49 27.80 -21.14
CA VAL A 23 20.12 26.52 -20.54
C VAL A 23 21.32 25.57 -20.51
N THR A 24 21.64 25.08 -19.32
CA THR A 24 22.57 23.98 -19.09
C THR A 24 21.79 22.72 -18.74
N ALA A 25 21.84 21.69 -19.59
CA ALA A 25 21.29 20.37 -19.25
C ALA A 25 22.22 19.62 -18.31
N VAL A 26 21.65 19.04 -17.24
CA VAL A 26 22.37 18.21 -16.27
C VAL A 26 21.71 16.82 -16.25
N LEU A 27 22.41 15.84 -16.82
CA LEU A 27 21.95 14.46 -16.90
C LEU A 27 22.62 13.60 -15.81
N VAL A 28 21.84 12.95 -14.95
CA VAL A 28 22.40 12.01 -13.95
C VAL A 28 22.15 10.58 -14.39
N THR A 29 23.21 9.76 -14.40
CA THR A 29 23.17 8.36 -14.84
C THR A 29 23.56 7.39 -13.72
N HIS A 30 22.86 6.25 -13.64
CA HIS A 30 23.14 5.16 -12.69
C HIS A 30 22.53 3.85 -13.18
N ASP A 31 23.31 2.95 -13.77
CA ASP A 31 22.80 1.66 -14.29
C ASP A 31 21.53 1.86 -15.16
N GLY A 32 21.66 2.68 -16.19
CA GLY A 32 20.58 3.16 -17.04
C GLY A 32 20.72 2.82 -18.52
N ALA A 33 21.64 1.93 -18.90
CA ALA A 33 21.99 1.67 -20.30
C ALA A 33 20.77 1.29 -21.17
N ARG A 34 19.74 0.72 -20.55
CA ARG A 34 18.46 0.38 -21.20
C ARG A 34 17.66 1.59 -21.71
N TRP A 35 17.68 2.71 -20.99
CA TRP A 35 16.83 3.88 -21.27
C TRP A 35 17.64 5.07 -21.78
N LEU A 36 18.91 5.12 -21.43
CA LEU A 36 19.83 6.20 -21.71
C LEU A 36 19.92 6.57 -23.21
N PRO A 37 19.89 5.64 -24.19
CA PRO A 37 19.90 6.01 -25.60
C PRO A 37 18.73 6.90 -26.01
N ASP A 38 17.51 6.60 -25.54
CA ASP A 38 16.31 7.41 -25.82
C ASP A 38 16.36 8.74 -25.06
N ALA A 39 16.93 8.75 -23.84
CA ALA A 39 17.12 9.96 -23.05
C ALA A 39 18.09 10.94 -23.73
N LEU A 40 19.23 10.43 -24.19
CA LEU A 40 20.24 11.19 -24.93
C LEU A 40 19.72 11.67 -26.28
N ALA A 41 19.01 10.81 -27.02
CA ALA A 41 18.37 11.19 -28.27
C ALA A 41 17.38 12.34 -28.06
N GLY A 42 16.52 12.25 -27.04
CA GLY A 42 15.57 13.31 -26.69
C GLY A 42 16.25 14.62 -26.31
N LEU A 43 17.35 14.59 -25.56
CA LEU A 43 18.13 15.78 -25.20
C LEU A 43 18.77 16.43 -26.43
N LEU A 44 19.36 15.65 -27.33
CA LEU A 44 20.07 16.17 -28.51
C LEU A 44 19.11 16.61 -29.63
N SER A 45 17.90 16.06 -29.69
CA SER A 45 16.91 16.37 -30.72
C SER A 45 15.97 17.52 -30.35
N GLN A 46 16.29 18.32 -29.33
CA GLN A 46 15.44 19.45 -28.97
C GLN A 46 15.41 20.50 -30.09
N GLU A 47 14.21 20.92 -30.49
CA GLU A 47 13.98 22.00 -31.47
C GLU A 47 14.64 23.30 -31.00
N ARG A 48 14.59 23.53 -29.69
CA ARG A 48 15.38 24.55 -29.00
C ARG A 48 16.58 23.84 -28.35
N PRO A 49 17.79 23.87 -28.95
CA PRO A 49 18.97 23.19 -28.41
C PRO A 49 19.46 23.85 -27.12
N VAL A 50 19.96 23.09 -26.16
CA VAL A 50 20.63 23.63 -24.95
C VAL A 50 21.97 24.27 -25.29
N GLN A 51 22.42 25.24 -24.49
CA GLN A 51 23.72 25.89 -24.71
C GLN A 51 24.88 25.04 -24.18
N TYR A 52 24.64 24.25 -23.14
CA TYR A 52 25.61 23.31 -22.59
C TYR A 52 24.91 22.06 -22.07
N ALA A 53 25.57 20.90 -22.16
CA ALA A 53 25.11 19.66 -21.58
C ALA A 53 26.25 19.04 -20.76
N VAL A 54 25.96 18.65 -19.52
CA VAL A 54 26.87 17.95 -18.62
C VAL A 54 26.18 16.70 -18.09
N ALA A 55 26.93 15.63 -17.88
CA ALA A 55 26.43 14.44 -17.21
C ALA A 55 27.22 14.10 -15.95
N ALA A 56 26.54 13.52 -14.97
CA ALA A 56 27.16 12.88 -13.82
C ALA A 56 26.84 11.39 -13.83
N ASP A 57 27.85 10.56 -14.05
CA ASP A 57 27.75 9.12 -13.86
C ASP A 57 28.03 8.76 -12.41
N THR A 58 27.04 8.17 -11.74
CA THR A 58 27.15 7.80 -10.33
C THR A 58 27.61 6.36 -10.18
N GLY A 59 28.75 6.02 -10.78
CA GLY A 59 29.42 4.72 -10.64
C GLY A 59 28.61 3.57 -11.22
N SER A 60 28.11 3.75 -12.45
CA SER A 60 27.39 2.70 -13.17
C SER A 60 28.27 1.47 -13.39
N ALA A 61 27.67 0.29 -13.32
CA ALA A 61 28.29 -1.01 -13.57
C ALA A 61 27.88 -1.63 -14.91
N ASP A 62 26.91 -1.02 -15.59
CA ASP A 62 26.54 -1.33 -16.97
C ASP A 62 27.21 -0.37 -17.96
N ASP A 63 26.77 -0.41 -19.22
CA ASP A 63 27.33 0.41 -20.30
C ASP A 63 26.94 1.90 -20.22
N SER A 64 26.24 2.36 -19.16
CA SER A 64 25.80 3.76 -19.05
C SER A 64 26.94 4.77 -19.11
N ALA A 65 28.04 4.50 -18.40
CA ALA A 65 29.21 5.38 -18.38
C ALA A 65 29.83 5.51 -19.77
N GLN A 66 29.92 4.40 -20.52
CA GLN A 66 30.45 4.42 -21.89
C GLN A 66 29.52 5.20 -22.83
N LEU A 67 28.21 4.91 -22.80
CA LEU A 67 27.23 5.55 -23.69
C LEU A 67 27.18 7.07 -23.52
N VAL A 68 27.24 7.57 -22.29
CA VAL A 68 27.19 9.02 -22.03
C VAL A 68 28.48 9.70 -22.45
N THR A 69 29.64 9.08 -22.20
CA THR A 69 30.95 9.60 -22.63
C THR A 69 31.11 9.61 -24.14
N GLU A 70 30.64 8.57 -24.84
CA GLU A 70 30.64 8.52 -26.31
C GLU A 70 29.75 9.62 -26.92
N THR A 71 28.68 10.00 -26.24
CA THR A 71 27.69 10.95 -26.76
C THR A 71 28.00 12.40 -26.44
N LEU A 72 28.39 12.71 -25.19
CA LEU A 72 28.64 14.08 -24.73
C LEU A 72 30.13 14.47 -24.75
N GLY A 73 31.03 13.49 -24.84
CA GLY A 73 32.48 13.68 -24.72
C GLY A 73 32.96 13.62 -23.27
N ASP A 74 34.20 13.18 -23.09
CA ASP A 74 34.81 12.91 -21.77
C ASP A 74 34.86 14.16 -20.86
N GLU A 75 35.09 15.34 -21.45
CA GLU A 75 35.15 16.61 -20.69
C GLU A 75 33.80 17.04 -20.09
N ALA A 76 32.69 16.54 -20.65
CA ALA A 76 31.34 16.86 -20.22
C ALA A 76 30.76 15.82 -19.26
N VAL A 77 31.52 14.79 -18.87
CA VAL A 77 31.05 13.70 -17.99
C VAL A 77 31.85 13.66 -16.69
N VAL A 78 31.13 13.69 -15.57
CA VAL A 78 31.69 13.63 -14.22
C VAL A 78 31.44 12.23 -13.65
N HIS A 79 32.51 11.47 -13.43
CA HIS A 79 32.42 10.15 -12.80
C HIS A 79 32.48 10.26 -11.27
N LEU A 80 31.42 9.81 -10.61
CA LEU A 80 31.21 9.90 -9.16
C LEU A 80 31.13 8.51 -8.53
N ALA A 81 31.26 8.45 -7.21
CA ALA A 81 31.14 7.19 -6.47
C ALA A 81 29.71 6.63 -6.58
N ARG A 82 29.59 5.29 -6.63
CA ARG A 82 28.30 4.58 -6.76
C ARG A 82 27.21 4.93 -5.74
N ARG A 83 27.63 5.49 -4.60
CA ARG A 83 26.75 5.82 -3.47
C ARG A 83 26.33 7.29 -3.44
N THR A 84 26.70 8.05 -4.47
CA THR A 84 26.34 9.44 -4.62
C THR A 84 24.84 9.54 -4.87
N GLY A 85 24.14 10.36 -4.08
CA GLY A 85 22.71 10.61 -4.29
C GLY A 85 22.48 11.53 -5.50
N PHE A 86 21.27 11.52 -6.04
CA PHE A 86 20.89 12.32 -7.22
C PHE A 86 21.23 13.80 -7.02
N GLY A 87 20.77 14.41 -5.94
CA GLY A 87 21.03 15.83 -5.68
C GLY A 87 22.52 16.18 -5.51
N GLN A 88 23.33 15.27 -4.96
CA GLN A 88 24.77 15.47 -4.88
C GLN A 88 25.42 15.36 -6.27
N ALA A 89 24.96 14.47 -7.13
CA ALA A 89 25.44 14.35 -8.50
C ALA A 89 25.14 15.62 -9.31
N VAL A 90 23.92 16.18 -9.16
CA VAL A 90 23.55 17.47 -9.76
C VAL A 90 24.45 18.61 -9.25
N ASP A 91 24.71 18.67 -7.94
CA ASP A 91 25.59 19.70 -7.35
C ASP A 91 27.01 19.65 -7.95
N GLU A 92 27.60 18.46 -8.08
CA GLU A 92 28.95 18.31 -8.64
C GLU A 92 29.00 18.62 -10.14
N ALA A 93 28.01 18.15 -10.92
CA ALA A 93 27.91 18.47 -12.33
C ALA A 93 27.72 19.98 -12.58
N THR A 94 26.84 20.62 -11.80
CA THR A 94 26.57 22.06 -11.91
C THR A 94 27.79 22.91 -11.54
N ARG A 95 28.59 22.45 -10.57
CA ARG A 95 29.83 23.12 -10.16
C ARG A 95 30.89 23.10 -11.27
N LEU A 96 30.95 22.02 -12.04
CA LEU A 96 31.92 21.83 -13.12
C LEU A 96 31.45 22.44 -14.45
N ALA A 97 30.13 22.58 -14.65
CA ALA A 97 29.58 23.21 -15.84
C ALA A 97 29.89 24.72 -15.90
N PRO A 98 30.37 25.23 -17.05
CA PRO A 98 30.64 26.65 -17.23
C PRO A 98 29.36 27.49 -17.08
N VAL A 99 29.52 28.72 -16.59
CA VAL A 99 28.46 29.74 -16.69
C VAL A 99 28.70 30.47 -18.00
N LEU A 100 27.92 30.17 -19.03
CA LEU A 100 28.09 30.78 -20.35
C LEU A 100 27.65 32.25 -20.31
N THR A 101 28.56 33.14 -20.67
CA THR A 101 28.39 34.59 -20.64
C THR A 101 28.11 35.14 -22.04
N PRO A 102 27.73 36.42 -22.18
CA PRO A 102 27.62 37.07 -23.48
C PRO A 102 28.93 37.10 -24.30
N ASP A 103 30.10 36.87 -23.68
CA ASP A 103 31.36 36.69 -24.40
C ASP A 103 31.45 35.32 -25.08
N ASP A 104 30.86 34.29 -24.47
CA ASP A 104 30.81 32.91 -25.00
C ASP A 104 29.67 32.73 -26.02
N LEU A 105 28.61 33.54 -25.90
CA LEU A 105 27.39 33.47 -26.70
C LEU A 105 27.16 34.79 -27.45
N PRO A 106 27.79 34.98 -28.63
CA PRO A 106 27.76 36.26 -29.35
C PRO A 106 26.36 36.75 -29.71
N TYR A 107 25.39 35.85 -29.89
CA TYR A 107 23.99 36.21 -30.19
C TYR A 107 23.32 36.99 -29.06
N LEU A 108 23.83 36.93 -27.82
CA LEU A 108 23.29 37.72 -26.70
C LEU A 108 23.68 39.19 -26.78
N ARG A 109 24.77 39.51 -27.48
CA ARG A 109 25.25 40.88 -27.66
C ARG A 109 24.71 41.47 -28.94
N ARG A 110 24.59 42.80 -28.92
CA ARG A 110 24.37 43.58 -30.13
C ARG A 110 25.44 43.22 -31.18
N PRO A 111 25.02 42.90 -32.43
CA PRO A 111 25.96 42.67 -33.53
C PRO A 111 26.83 43.89 -33.78
N ASN A 112 28.07 43.67 -34.21
CA ASN A 112 28.93 44.76 -34.67
C ASN A 112 28.26 45.51 -35.83
N SER A 113 28.26 46.85 -35.77
CA SER A 113 27.70 47.70 -36.84
C SER A 113 28.43 47.55 -38.17
N TRP A 114 29.64 47.00 -38.17
CA TRP A 114 30.38 46.64 -39.37
C TRP A 114 30.38 45.12 -39.55
N ASP A 115 29.86 44.65 -40.68
CA ASP A 115 29.97 43.26 -41.08
C ASP A 115 31.26 43.05 -41.90
N PRO A 116 32.28 42.36 -41.36
CA PRO A 116 33.54 42.16 -42.07
C PRO A 116 33.44 41.20 -43.26
N ALA A 117 32.42 40.33 -43.29
CA ALA A 117 32.22 39.35 -44.36
C ALA A 117 31.60 40.01 -45.60
N THR A 118 30.55 40.83 -45.40
CA THR A 118 29.90 41.56 -46.50
C THR A 118 30.52 42.93 -46.77
N ARG A 119 31.38 43.43 -45.85
CA ARG A 119 31.97 44.78 -45.88
C ARG A 119 30.92 45.89 -45.97
N THR A 120 29.81 45.72 -45.27
CA THR A 120 28.70 46.69 -45.22
C THR A 120 28.45 47.14 -43.80
N TRP A 121 27.99 48.39 -43.67
CA TRP A 121 27.47 48.91 -42.41
C TRP A 121 26.03 48.42 -42.20
N ARG A 122 25.73 48.00 -40.98
CA ARG A 122 24.41 47.63 -40.47
C ARG A 122 23.88 48.79 -39.64
N ASP A 123 23.09 49.66 -40.28
CA ASP A 123 22.52 50.86 -39.65
C ASP A 123 21.49 50.49 -38.57
N ASP A 124 20.78 49.38 -38.76
CA ASP A 124 19.81 48.78 -37.84
C ASP A 124 20.44 48.32 -36.51
N ALA A 125 21.71 47.96 -36.51
CA ALA A 125 22.41 47.61 -35.29
C ALA A 125 22.59 48.84 -34.37
N TYR A 126 22.58 50.07 -34.90
CA TYR A 126 22.94 51.27 -34.14
C TYR A 126 21.99 51.58 -32.97
N ASP A 127 20.72 51.24 -33.14
CA ASP A 127 19.65 51.55 -32.20
C ASP A 127 19.40 50.43 -31.18
N LEU A 128 20.06 49.27 -31.33
CA LEU A 128 19.91 48.16 -30.39
C LEU A 128 20.68 48.44 -29.08
N PRO A 129 20.12 48.06 -27.92
CA PRO A 129 20.86 48.06 -26.65
C PRO A 129 21.97 47.01 -26.67
N GLU A 130 22.96 47.12 -25.77
CA GLU A 130 24.11 46.20 -25.71
C GLU A 130 23.70 44.73 -25.60
N LEU A 131 22.63 44.47 -24.85
CA LEU A 131 21.95 43.17 -24.76
C LEU A 131 20.52 43.31 -25.33
N PRO A 132 20.32 43.03 -26.64
CA PRO A 132 19.02 43.17 -27.31
C PRO A 132 17.87 42.41 -26.66
N TYR A 133 18.21 41.33 -25.95
CA TYR A 133 17.25 40.41 -25.32
C TYR A 133 17.20 40.57 -23.78
N GLY A 134 17.83 41.60 -23.24
CA GLY A 134 17.96 41.81 -21.79
C GLY A 134 19.04 40.94 -21.13
N GLU A 135 19.12 40.99 -19.80
CA GLU A 135 20.10 40.22 -19.04
C GLU A 135 19.83 38.70 -19.17
N PRO A 136 20.86 37.89 -19.47
CA PRO A 136 20.70 36.46 -19.65
C PRO A 136 20.29 35.77 -18.35
N VAL A 137 19.23 34.96 -18.40
CA VAL A 137 18.76 34.16 -17.27
C VAL A 137 19.32 32.75 -17.41
N GLN A 138 20.10 32.32 -16.41
CA GLN A 138 20.74 31.00 -16.40
C GLN A 138 19.80 29.95 -15.82
N TRP A 139 19.60 28.86 -16.55
CA TRP A 139 18.73 27.74 -16.17
C TRP A 139 19.50 26.43 -16.14
N LEU A 140 19.13 25.57 -15.18
CA LEU A 140 19.53 24.18 -15.11
C LEU A 140 18.35 23.31 -15.54
N TRP A 141 18.53 22.47 -16.55
CA TRP A 141 17.54 21.49 -16.96
C TRP A 141 17.96 20.11 -16.49
N LEU A 142 17.33 19.63 -15.41
CA LEU A 142 17.65 18.37 -14.76
C LEU A 142 16.97 17.22 -15.48
N LEU A 143 17.76 16.20 -15.83
CA LEU A 143 17.29 14.99 -16.51
C LEU A 143 17.77 13.74 -15.79
N HIS A 144 16.90 12.74 -15.76
CA HIS A 144 17.24 11.38 -15.37
C HIS A 144 17.67 10.59 -16.61
N ASP A 145 18.49 9.57 -16.41
CA ASP A 145 18.85 8.58 -17.44
C ASP A 145 17.68 7.72 -17.93
N ASP A 146 16.56 7.73 -17.21
CA ASP A 146 15.33 7.00 -17.53
C ASP A 146 14.15 7.93 -17.85
N CYS A 147 14.46 9.15 -18.33
CA CYS A 147 13.51 10.08 -18.89
C CYS A 147 13.91 10.53 -20.30
N ALA A 148 12.94 10.59 -21.22
CA ALA A 148 13.16 10.96 -22.61
C ALA A 148 12.24 12.14 -22.97
N PRO A 149 12.78 13.36 -23.11
CA PRO A 149 11.99 14.52 -23.50
C PRO A 149 11.57 14.46 -24.97
N GLU A 150 10.36 14.95 -25.27
CA GLU A 150 9.93 15.17 -26.66
C GLU A 150 10.63 16.40 -27.26
N PRO A 151 10.77 16.53 -28.60
CA PRO A 151 11.60 17.55 -29.24
C PRO A 151 11.28 19.01 -28.87
N ASP A 152 10.04 19.33 -28.56
CA ASP A 152 9.59 20.69 -28.23
C ASP A 152 9.57 20.96 -26.71
N ALA A 153 9.89 19.98 -25.87
CA ALA A 153 9.70 20.05 -24.43
C ALA A 153 10.41 21.27 -23.78
N LEU A 154 11.66 21.55 -24.15
CA LEU A 154 12.38 22.69 -23.63
C LEU A 154 11.77 24.02 -24.12
N ALA A 155 11.40 24.11 -25.39
CA ALA A 155 10.78 25.30 -25.97
C ALA A 155 9.45 25.62 -25.26
N GLN A 156 8.61 24.62 -24.99
CA GLN A 156 7.34 24.78 -24.28
C GLN A 156 7.53 25.26 -22.83
N MET A 157 8.52 24.74 -22.10
CA MET A 157 8.81 25.22 -20.74
C MET A 157 9.29 26.68 -20.73
N LEU A 158 10.19 27.04 -21.66
CA LEU A 158 10.69 28.41 -21.79
C LEU A 158 9.57 29.37 -22.20
N ARG A 159 8.67 28.95 -23.09
CA ARG A 159 7.48 29.72 -23.48
C ARG A 159 6.59 30.06 -22.28
N VAL A 160 6.41 29.13 -21.34
CA VAL A 160 5.65 29.39 -20.10
C VAL A 160 6.34 30.45 -19.23
N VAL A 161 7.66 30.39 -19.12
CA VAL A 161 8.45 31.39 -18.38
C VAL A 161 8.33 32.77 -19.04
N ASP A 162 8.53 32.83 -20.35
CA ASP A 162 8.53 34.08 -21.11
C ASP A 162 7.14 34.74 -21.08
N ASN A 163 6.07 33.97 -21.21
CA ASN A 163 4.70 34.46 -21.05
C ASN A 163 4.44 35.07 -19.65
N GLU A 164 4.93 34.45 -18.57
CA GLU A 164 4.77 35.01 -17.22
C GLU A 164 5.62 36.28 -17.03
N LEU A 165 6.79 36.33 -17.65
CA LEU A 165 7.65 37.50 -17.66
C LEU A 165 7.01 38.67 -18.41
N GLU A 166 6.39 38.43 -19.57
CA GLU A 166 5.62 39.43 -20.32
C GLU A 166 4.43 39.98 -19.50
N LEU A 167 3.84 39.14 -18.63
CA LEU A 167 2.83 39.55 -17.66
C LEU A 167 3.40 40.30 -16.43
N GLY A 168 4.70 40.59 -16.42
CA GLY A 168 5.39 41.32 -15.36
C GLY A 168 5.72 40.49 -14.12
N ARG A 169 5.78 39.15 -14.25
CA ARG A 169 6.02 38.23 -13.12
C ARG A 169 7.35 37.49 -13.29
N ASP A 170 8.36 37.93 -12.54
CA ASP A 170 9.72 37.34 -12.53
C ASP A 170 9.97 36.41 -11.31
N ASP A 171 8.89 35.95 -10.66
CA ASP A 171 8.95 35.07 -9.50
C ASP A 171 8.91 33.58 -9.86
N VAL A 172 8.89 33.22 -11.16
CA VAL A 172 8.94 31.83 -11.61
C VAL A 172 10.36 31.29 -11.46
N ALA A 173 10.56 30.36 -10.51
CA ALA A 173 11.86 29.73 -10.28
C ALA A 173 12.00 28.35 -10.90
N VAL A 174 10.90 27.60 -10.97
CA VAL A 174 10.91 26.20 -11.41
C VAL A 174 9.74 25.97 -12.36
N VAL A 175 10.03 25.34 -13.49
CA VAL A 175 9.04 24.84 -14.44
C VAL A 175 9.30 23.37 -14.66
N GLY A 176 8.25 22.56 -14.69
CA GLY A 176 8.36 21.14 -15.02
C GLY A 176 7.43 20.73 -16.14
N PRO A 177 7.74 19.63 -16.83
CA PRO A 177 6.93 19.08 -17.88
C PRO A 177 5.84 18.16 -17.34
N LYS A 178 4.87 17.87 -18.20
CA LYS A 178 3.96 16.73 -18.05
C LYS A 178 4.73 15.42 -18.26
N LEU A 179 4.62 14.50 -17.30
CA LEU A 179 5.25 13.19 -17.39
C LEU A 179 4.29 12.12 -17.87
N ARG A 180 4.70 11.38 -18.90
CA ARG A 180 3.95 10.26 -19.47
C ARG A 180 4.69 8.94 -19.32
N GLY A 181 3.94 7.85 -19.41
CA GLY A 181 4.47 6.50 -19.34
C GLY A 181 5.53 6.22 -20.41
N TRP A 182 6.58 5.48 -20.05
CA TRP A 182 7.61 5.08 -21.00
C TRP A 182 7.06 4.24 -22.18
N TYR A 183 6.20 3.26 -21.87
CA TYR A 183 5.62 2.34 -22.86
C TYR A 183 4.26 2.85 -23.35
N ASP A 184 3.35 3.18 -22.43
CA ASP A 184 2.08 3.83 -22.77
C ASP A 184 2.27 5.34 -22.83
N ARG A 185 2.42 5.86 -24.06
CA ARG A 185 2.64 7.29 -24.33
C ARG A 185 1.43 8.17 -24.04
N ARG A 186 0.26 7.60 -23.77
CA ARG A 186 -0.92 8.38 -23.37
C ARG A 186 -1.16 8.33 -21.87
N GLN A 187 -0.60 7.36 -21.16
CA GLN A 187 -0.75 7.30 -19.71
C GLN A 187 -0.04 8.48 -19.03
N LEU A 188 -0.80 9.26 -18.26
CA LEU A 188 -0.26 10.30 -17.39
C LEU A 188 0.39 9.65 -16.15
N LEU A 189 1.64 10.03 -15.90
CA LEU A 189 2.32 9.74 -14.64
C LEU A 189 2.19 10.91 -13.69
N GLU A 190 2.46 12.14 -14.18
CA GLU A 190 2.49 13.35 -13.36
C GLU A 190 2.14 14.59 -14.18
N VAL A 191 1.35 15.49 -13.59
CA VAL A 191 1.07 16.85 -14.12
C VAL A 191 1.20 17.85 -12.97
N GLY A 192 2.38 17.82 -12.38
CA GLY A 192 2.67 18.41 -11.08
C GLY A 192 2.44 17.43 -9.93
N VAL A 193 3.09 17.74 -8.80
CA VAL A 193 3.25 16.84 -7.67
C VAL A 193 2.99 17.63 -6.39
N SER A 194 2.32 16.98 -5.46
CA SER A 194 2.14 17.44 -4.09
C SER A 194 2.43 16.30 -3.11
N ILE A 195 2.38 16.61 -1.81
CA ILE A 195 2.56 15.64 -0.73
C ILE A 195 1.35 15.68 0.18
N ALA A 196 0.72 14.53 0.37
CA ALA A 196 -0.42 14.43 1.27
C ALA A 196 0.00 14.55 2.73
N ASN A 197 -0.98 14.83 3.57
CA ASN A 197 -0.83 14.86 5.03
C ASN A 197 -0.21 13.58 5.64
N SER A 198 -0.35 12.43 4.98
CA SER A 198 0.25 11.16 5.40
C SER A 198 1.72 10.98 4.96
N GLY A 199 2.30 11.93 4.23
CA GLY A 199 3.59 11.78 3.54
C GLY A 199 3.47 11.14 2.16
N ARG A 200 2.26 10.80 1.74
CA ARG A 200 2.02 10.13 0.45
C ARG A 200 2.33 11.06 -0.72
N ARG A 201 2.94 10.56 -1.81
CA ARG A 201 3.04 11.35 -3.04
C ARG A 201 1.65 11.54 -3.62
N TRP A 202 1.33 12.74 -4.07
CA TRP A 202 0.02 13.10 -4.58
C TRP A 202 0.16 13.78 -5.92
N THR A 203 -0.18 13.07 -7.00
CA THR A 203 -0.18 13.62 -8.37
C THR A 203 -1.52 14.25 -8.73
N GLY A 204 -2.59 13.93 -7.98
CA GLY A 204 -3.95 14.35 -8.32
C GLY A 204 -4.57 13.58 -9.50
N LEU A 205 -3.87 12.57 -10.02
CA LEU A 205 -4.31 11.75 -11.14
C LEU A 205 -5.01 10.48 -10.67
N ASP A 206 -5.95 10.01 -11.48
CA ASP A 206 -6.59 8.71 -11.33
C ASP A 206 -5.66 7.57 -11.78
N ARG A 207 -6.01 6.35 -11.35
CA ARG A 207 -5.17 5.18 -11.61
C ARG A 207 -5.17 4.86 -13.11
N ARG A 208 -3.99 4.92 -13.75
CA ARG A 208 -3.81 4.77 -15.21
C ARG A 208 -4.64 5.78 -16.01
N GLU A 209 -4.75 7.02 -15.50
CA GLU A 209 -5.38 8.10 -16.22
C GLU A 209 -4.69 8.35 -17.56
N GLN A 210 -5.49 8.48 -18.62
CA GLN A 210 -5.02 8.69 -19.99
C GLN A 210 -5.08 10.17 -20.33
N ASP A 211 -4.08 10.67 -21.05
CA ASP A 211 -4.00 12.05 -21.50
C ASP A 211 -4.97 12.28 -22.67
N GLN A 212 -5.98 13.09 -22.39
CA GLN A 212 -7.02 13.55 -23.30
C GLN A 212 -7.09 15.09 -23.31
N GLY A 213 -6.04 15.75 -22.80
CA GLY A 213 -5.96 17.21 -22.66
C GLY A 213 -6.66 17.77 -21.42
N GLN A 214 -7.05 16.92 -20.48
CA GLN A 214 -7.78 17.33 -19.27
C GLN A 214 -6.92 18.08 -18.24
N HIS A 215 -5.59 18.11 -18.41
CA HIS A 215 -4.66 18.85 -17.56
C HIS A 215 -3.76 19.80 -18.38
N ASP A 216 -4.26 20.35 -19.49
CA ASP A 216 -3.51 21.21 -20.43
C ASP A 216 -3.47 22.69 -20.03
N HIS A 217 -3.56 22.97 -18.72
CA HIS A 217 -3.51 24.32 -18.18
C HIS A 217 -2.24 24.56 -17.36
N VAL A 218 -1.57 25.68 -17.66
CA VAL A 218 -0.47 26.18 -16.83
C VAL A 218 -1.03 26.54 -15.45
N ARG A 219 -0.43 25.97 -14.40
CA ARG A 219 -0.83 26.24 -13.02
C ARG A 219 0.34 26.16 -12.07
N THR A 220 0.22 26.86 -10.94
CA THR A 220 1.12 26.70 -9.81
C THR A 220 0.90 25.34 -9.14
N VAL A 221 1.98 24.62 -8.88
CA VAL A 221 1.99 23.31 -8.22
C VAL A 221 2.98 23.33 -7.06
N LEU A 222 2.84 22.42 -6.09
CA LEU A 222 3.81 22.35 -4.98
C LEU A 222 5.21 22.00 -5.48
N SER A 223 5.29 21.06 -6.42
CA SER A 223 6.54 20.54 -6.95
C SER A 223 6.32 19.92 -8.33
N VAL A 224 7.42 19.77 -9.07
CA VAL A 224 7.53 19.01 -10.31
C VAL A 224 8.66 17.99 -10.15
N SER A 225 8.58 16.86 -10.84
CA SER A 225 9.63 15.85 -10.77
C SER A 225 10.96 16.38 -11.32
N THR A 226 12.06 15.93 -10.74
CA THR A 226 13.42 16.15 -11.25
C THR A 226 13.69 15.49 -12.60
N ALA A 227 12.81 14.60 -13.06
CA ALA A 227 12.83 14.02 -14.41
C ALA A 227 12.33 15.02 -15.47
N GLY A 228 13.12 16.06 -15.75
CA GLY A 228 12.79 17.14 -16.69
C GLY A 228 12.60 18.51 -16.05
N MET A 229 12.97 18.71 -14.79
CA MET A 229 12.83 19.98 -14.08
C MET A 229 13.72 21.06 -14.68
N LEU A 230 13.14 22.21 -15.04
CA LEU A 230 13.86 23.42 -15.40
C LEU A 230 13.86 24.37 -14.20
N ILE A 231 15.03 24.65 -13.62
CA ILE A 231 15.18 25.52 -12.45
C ILE A 231 16.17 26.66 -12.72
N ARG A 232 15.86 27.87 -12.28
CA ARG A 232 16.80 29.00 -12.36
C ARG A 232 18.05 28.72 -11.54
N ARG A 233 19.23 28.89 -12.14
CA ARG A 233 20.53 28.61 -11.51
C ARG A 233 20.75 29.47 -10.26
N ASP A 234 20.41 30.76 -10.32
CA ASP A 234 20.54 31.68 -9.19
C ASP A 234 19.67 31.27 -8.00
N VAL A 235 18.45 30.76 -8.24
CA VAL A 235 17.56 30.24 -7.21
C VAL A 235 18.09 28.90 -6.66
N TYR A 236 18.55 27.99 -7.53
CA TYR A 236 19.14 26.71 -7.11
C TYR A 236 20.32 26.92 -6.16
N GLU A 237 21.26 27.81 -6.52
CA GLU A 237 22.44 28.14 -5.72
C GLU A 237 22.05 28.83 -4.41
N ARG A 238 21.10 29.77 -4.44
CA ARG A 238 20.60 30.46 -3.25
C ARG A 238 19.92 29.52 -2.25
N LEU A 239 19.19 28.53 -2.74
CA LEU A 239 18.57 27.49 -1.91
C LEU A 239 19.61 26.49 -1.37
N GLY A 240 20.85 26.53 -1.86
CA GLY A 240 21.89 25.57 -1.48
C GLY A 240 21.70 24.18 -2.12
N GLY A 241 21.05 24.12 -3.28
CA GLY A 241 20.78 22.88 -4.01
C GLY A 241 19.82 21.93 -3.27
N PHE A 242 19.98 20.62 -3.51
CA PHE A 242 19.17 19.58 -2.87
C PHE A 242 19.61 19.30 -1.41
N ASP A 243 18.67 18.92 -0.54
CA ASP A 243 19.03 18.48 0.82
C ASP A 243 19.74 17.12 0.76
N ARG A 244 21.02 17.09 1.12
CA ARG A 244 21.86 15.88 1.15
C ARG A 244 21.30 14.72 2.00
N ARG A 245 20.28 14.98 2.83
CA ARG A 245 19.56 13.96 3.61
C ARG A 245 18.52 13.19 2.79
N LEU A 246 18.19 13.68 1.60
CA LEU A 246 17.27 13.11 0.62
C LEU A 246 18.08 12.61 -0.58
N PRO A 247 18.55 11.35 -0.58
CA PRO A 247 19.52 10.90 -1.58
C PRO A 247 18.91 10.58 -2.96
N LEU A 248 17.60 10.42 -3.08
CA LEU A 248 16.95 9.99 -4.33
C LEU A 248 15.46 10.30 -4.45
N MET A 249 14.74 10.35 -3.32
CA MET A 249 13.28 10.49 -3.33
C MET A 249 12.86 11.64 -2.44
N ARG A 250 11.85 12.39 -2.89
CA ARG A 250 11.25 13.56 -2.21
C ARG A 250 12.16 14.78 -2.13
N ASP A 251 13.30 14.71 -2.79
CA ASP A 251 14.21 15.81 -3.07
C ASP A 251 13.57 16.85 -4.00
N ASP A 252 12.78 16.41 -4.98
CA ASP A 252 11.88 17.22 -5.81
C ASP A 252 10.93 18.09 -4.97
N VAL A 253 10.15 17.46 -4.08
CA VAL A 253 9.16 18.13 -3.24
C VAL A 253 9.84 19.05 -2.22
N ASP A 254 10.97 18.63 -1.65
CA ASP A 254 11.69 19.46 -0.68
C ASP A 254 12.28 20.72 -1.31
N LEU A 255 12.90 20.62 -2.49
CA LEU A 255 13.48 21.75 -3.20
C LEU A 255 12.41 22.76 -3.61
N CYS A 256 11.33 22.30 -4.26
CA CYS A 256 10.25 23.19 -4.68
C CYS A 256 9.51 23.82 -3.50
N TRP A 257 9.32 23.10 -2.38
CA TRP A 257 8.73 23.68 -1.18
C TRP A 257 9.64 24.78 -0.60
N ARG A 258 10.96 24.58 -0.59
CA ARG A 258 11.90 25.65 -0.19
C ARG A 258 11.84 26.85 -1.14
N ALA A 259 11.68 26.64 -2.45
CA ALA A 259 11.49 27.73 -3.42
C ALA A 259 10.21 28.54 -3.11
N HIS A 260 9.08 27.87 -2.86
CA HIS A 260 7.84 28.52 -2.39
C HIS A 260 8.07 29.28 -1.08
N THR A 261 8.83 28.71 -0.14
CA THR A 261 9.11 29.36 1.15
C THR A 261 9.89 30.68 0.97
N GLU A 262 10.68 30.82 -0.10
CA GLU A 262 11.41 32.03 -0.47
C GLU A 262 10.63 32.99 -1.39
N GLY A 263 9.34 32.74 -1.64
CA GLY A 263 8.49 33.62 -2.46
C GLY A 263 8.48 33.31 -3.95
N TYR A 264 9.10 32.21 -4.38
CA TYR A 264 9.10 31.81 -5.78
C TYR A 264 7.96 30.86 -6.14
N ARG A 265 7.49 30.91 -7.39
CA ARG A 265 6.49 29.99 -7.93
C ARG A 265 7.14 28.81 -8.65
N VAL A 266 6.46 27.67 -8.55
CA VAL A 266 6.73 26.45 -9.32
C VAL A 266 5.54 26.19 -10.24
N LEU A 267 5.78 26.11 -11.54
CA LEU A 267 4.76 25.96 -12.56
C LEU A 267 4.86 24.61 -13.27
N ILE A 268 3.71 24.08 -13.69
CA ILE A 268 3.66 23.00 -14.68
C ILE A 268 3.49 23.61 -16.08
N ALA A 269 4.33 23.19 -17.03
CA ALA A 269 4.17 23.43 -18.46
C ALA A 269 3.55 22.17 -19.08
N PRO A 270 2.22 22.12 -19.26
CA PRO A 270 1.54 20.88 -19.61
C PRO A 270 1.77 20.46 -21.07
N ASP A 271 2.14 21.40 -21.93
CA ASP A 271 2.50 21.16 -23.33
C ASP A 271 3.92 20.60 -23.48
N ALA A 272 4.79 20.81 -22.47
CA ALA A 272 6.09 20.16 -22.42
C ALA A 272 5.92 18.71 -21.99
N VAL A 273 6.28 17.75 -22.84
CA VAL A 273 6.09 16.31 -22.57
C VAL A 273 7.43 15.60 -22.38
N VAL A 274 7.54 14.82 -21.30
CA VAL A 274 8.67 13.93 -21.05
C VAL A 274 8.16 12.53 -20.72
N ARG A 275 8.71 11.51 -21.38
CA ARG A 275 8.43 10.10 -21.06
C ARG A 275 9.34 9.65 -19.92
N HIS A 276 8.81 8.93 -18.93
CA HIS A 276 9.61 8.47 -17.78
C HIS A 276 9.33 6.99 -17.44
N ALA A 277 10.41 6.22 -17.23
CA ALA A 277 10.33 4.81 -16.89
C ALA A 277 10.06 4.54 -15.40
N GLU A 278 10.38 5.49 -14.52
CA GLU A 278 10.30 5.39 -13.06
C GLU A 278 11.12 4.19 -12.52
N ALA A 279 12.34 3.99 -13.03
CA ALA A 279 13.13 2.78 -12.84
C ALA A 279 13.38 2.43 -11.36
N ALA A 280 13.76 3.42 -10.55
CA ALA A 280 14.01 3.22 -9.13
C ALA A 280 12.72 3.00 -8.32
N SER A 281 11.65 3.77 -8.57
CA SER A 281 10.40 3.66 -7.80
C SER A 281 9.57 2.42 -8.17
N ARG A 282 9.78 1.85 -9.37
CA ARG A 282 9.20 0.58 -9.83
C ARG A 282 10.07 -0.64 -9.56
N GLU A 283 11.11 -0.51 -8.73
CA GLU A 283 12.01 -1.61 -8.37
C GLU A 283 12.69 -2.28 -9.60
N ARG A 284 12.79 -1.56 -10.72
CA ARG A 284 13.53 -2.01 -11.92
C ARG A 284 15.02 -1.72 -11.80
N ARG A 285 15.41 -0.84 -10.86
CA ARG A 285 16.78 -0.48 -10.49
C ARG A 285 16.94 -0.51 -8.98
N THR A 286 18.09 -1.00 -8.51
CA THR A 286 18.44 -1.01 -7.08
C THR A 286 18.78 0.39 -6.57
N VAL A 287 18.46 0.67 -5.30
CA VAL A 287 18.79 1.96 -4.67
C VAL A 287 20.07 1.82 -3.83
N ASP A 288 21.19 2.30 -4.37
CA ASP A 288 22.52 2.14 -3.78
C ASP A 288 22.99 3.35 -2.95
N CYS A 289 22.37 4.51 -3.14
CA CYS A 289 22.72 5.75 -2.46
C CYS A 289 22.14 5.87 -1.03
N ALA A 290 21.24 4.96 -0.62
CA ALA A 290 20.49 5.07 0.64
C ALA A 290 20.94 4.08 1.74
N GLY A 291 22.18 4.22 2.21
CA GLY A 291 22.75 3.44 3.30
C GLY A 291 23.91 2.55 2.88
N ARG A 292 24.36 1.64 3.75
CA ARG A 292 25.50 0.73 3.48
C ARG A 292 25.15 -0.49 2.63
N THR A 293 23.87 -0.83 2.53
CA THR A 293 23.34 -1.94 1.75
C THR A 293 22.24 -1.42 0.83
N THR A 294 21.95 -2.16 -0.24
CA THR A 294 20.82 -1.90 -1.14
C THR A 294 19.55 -1.62 -0.33
N ALA A 295 18.96 -0.45 -0.56
CA ALA A 295 17.76 -0.02 0.13
C ALA A 295 16.51 -0.39 -0.68
N SER A 296 15.45 -0.79 0.00
CA SER A 296 14.14 -0.86 -0.64
C SER A 296 13.65 0.54 -0.98
N PRO A 297 13.12 0.78 -2.20
CA PRO A 297 12.57 2.09 -2.58
C PRO A 297 11.49 2.57 -1.61
N HIS A 298 10.64 1.66 -1.12
CA HIS A 298 9.57 2.01 -0.18
C HIS A 298 10.10 2.61 1.14
N LYS A 299 11.19 2.06 1.69
CA LYS A 299 11.83 2.59 2.90
C LYS A 299 12.41 3.99 2.63
N VAL A 300 13.03 4.20 1.47
CA VAL A 300 13.66 5.48 1.08
C VAL A 300 12.59 6.54 0.85
N ASP A 301 11.52 6.22 0.13
CA ASP A 301 10.36 7.09 -0.08
C ASP A 301 9.75 7.51 1.26
N LYS A 302 9.53 6.54 2.16
CA LYS A 302 8.97 6.82 3.48
C LYS A 302 9.87 7.73 4.31
N ALA A 303 11.17 7.46 4.36
CA ALA A 303 12.13 8.29 5.07
C ALA A 303 12.16 9.71 4.49
N GLY A 304 12.17 9.83 3.16
CA GLY A 304 12.13 11.12 2.47
C GLY A 304 10.86 11.90 2.81
N ALA A 305 9.70 11.26 2.72
CA ALA A 305 8.41 11.88 3.03
C ALA A 305 8.32 12.39 4.47
N VAL A 306 8.79 11.60 5.44
CA VAL A 306 8.82 11.99 6.87
C VAL A 306 9.79 13.16 7.07
N HIS A 307 10.99 13.11 6.47
CA HIS A 307 11.98 14.17 6.56
C HIS A 307 11.45 15.48 5.96
N THR A 308 10.96 15.45 4.72
CA THR A 308 10.42 16.63 4.01
C THR A 308 9.26 17.27 4.79
N LEU A 309 8.34 16.47 5.35
CA LEU A 309 7.25 16.99 6.18
C LEU A 309 7.76 17.61 7.48
N LEU A 310 8.61 16.91 8.23
CA LEU A 310 9.08 17.39 9.53
C LEU A 310 10.05 18.58 9.41
N ALA A 311 10.77 18.69 8.29
CA ALA A 311 11.69 19.79 8.05
C ALA A 311 10.99 21.06 7.53
N ASN A 312 9.92 20.95 6.72
CA ASN A 312 9.18 22.10 6.19
C ASN A 312 7.97 22.55 7.05
N THR A 313 7.44 21.70 7.94
CA THR A 313 6.25 22.05 8.73
C THR A 313 6.54 23.17 9.73
N ARG A 314 5.58 24.06 10.00
CA ARG A 314 5.70 25.10 11.04
C ARG A 314 5.89 24.49 12.43
N THR A 315 6.73 25.11 13.28
CA THR A 315 7.09 24.57 14.60
C THR A 315 5.85 24.30 15.48
N ALA A 316 4.82 25.16 15.42
CA ALA A 316 3.58 24.97 16.17
C ALA A 316 2.76 23.74 15.74
N ALA A 317 2.84 23.34 14.46
CA ALA A 317 2.11 22.17 13.94
C ALA A 317 2.91 20.87 14.06
N LEU A 318 4.19 20.93 14.47
CA LEU A 318 5.10 19.80 14.51
C LEU A 318 4.60 18.65 15.40
N PRO A 319 4.11 18.88 16.65
CA PRO A 319 3.63 17.78 17.49
C PRO A 319 2.47 17.03 16.84
N TRP A 320 1.57 17.76 16.18
CA TRP A 320 0.42 17.19 15.47
C TRP A 320 0.84 16.39 14.23
N VAL A 321 1.74 16.93 13.41
CA VAL A 321 2.27 16.22 12.23
C VAL A 321 3.03 14.97 12.64
N LEU A 322 3.83 15.04 13.70
CA LEU A 322 4.54 13.88 14.24
C LEU A 322 3.57 12.79 14.71
N LEU A 323 2.57 13.15 15.53
CA LEU A 323 1.53 12.23 15.99
C LEU A 323 0.81 11.57 14.80
N ARG A 324 0.42 12.37 13.81
CA ARG A 324 -0.25 11.90 12.60
C ARG A 324 0.61 10.94 11.78
N LEU A 325 1.90 11.23 11.62
CA LEU A 325 2.83 10.36 10.91
C LEU A 325 3.03 9.04 11.63
N VAL A 326 3.17 9.05 12.97
CA VAL A 326 3.30 7.82 13.77
C VAL A 326 2.03 6.98 13.67
N LEU A 327 0.87 7.56 13.96
CA LEU A 327 -0.42 6.84 13.90
C LEU A 327 -0.72 6.33 12.49
N GLY A 328 -0.49 7.16 11.46
CA GLY A 328 -0.69 6.77 10.07
C GLY A 328 0.22 5.62 9.63
N THR A 329 1.47 5.61 10.11
CA THR A 329 2.42 4.52 9.85
C THR A 329 2.01 3.23 10.55
N LEU A 330 1.52 3.31 11.79
CA LEU A 330 1.00 2.14 12.51
C LEU A 330 -0.20 1.52 11.81
N LEU A 331 -1.16 2.34 11.37
CA LEU A 331 -2.33 1.89 10.63
C LEU A 331 -1.95 1.24 9.29
N ARG A 332 -1.00 1.82 8.55
CA ARG A 332 -0.49 1.24 7.30
C ARG A 332 0.26 -0.07 7.50
N THR A 333 1.10 -0.13 8.52
CA THR A 333 1.81 -1.35 8.90
C THR A 333 0.81 -2.47 9.18
N LEU A 334 -0.24 -2.19 9.96
CA LEU A 334 -1.31 -3.15 10.22
C LEU A 334 -2.01 -3.58 8.92
N ALA A 335 -2.31 -2.63 8.03
CA ALA A 335 -2.91 -2.92 6.73
C ALA A 335 -2.01 -3.82 5.87
N TYR A 336 -0.70 -3.59 5.82
CA TYR A 336 0.25 -4.45 5.10
C TYR A 336 0.37 -5.84 5.71
N LEU A 337 0.36 -5.95 7.05
CA LEU A 337 0.34 -7.25 7.73
C LEU A 337 -0.93 -8.04 7.41
N VAL A 338 -2.10 -7.39 7.43
CA VAL A 338 -3.38 -7.98 7.02
C VAL A 338 -3.36 -8.35 5.54
N GLY A 339 -2.76 -7.50 4.71
CA GLY A 339 -2.51 -7.71 3.28
C GLY A 339 -1.45 -8.76 2.97
N LYS A 340 -0.81 -9.37 3.99
CA LYS A 340 0.25 -10.38 3.89
C LYS A 340 1.50 -9.89 3.15
N VAL A 341 1.84 -8.62 3.28
CA VAL A 341 3.09 -8.04 2.75
C VAL A 341 4.00 -7.56 3.89
N PRO A 342 4.59 -8.49 4.67
CA PRO A 342 5.37 -8.12 5.86
C PRO A 342 6.64 -7.34 5.54
N GLY A 343 7.21 -7.47 4.34
CA GLY A 343 8.39 -6.69 3.92
C GLY A 343 8.10 -5.18 3.89
N GLN A 344 6.98 -4.79 3.27
CA GLN A 344 6.56 -3.38 3.20
C GLN A 344 6.15 -2.82 4.56
N ALA A 345 5.56 -3.65 5.42
CA ALA A 345 5.30 -3.29 6.81
C ALA A 345 6.60 -2.94 7.57
N LEU A 346 7.64 -3.75 7.40
CA LEU A 346 8.96 -3.48 7.99
C LEU A 346 9.60 -2.21 7.40
N ASP A 347 9.43 -1.97 6.11
CA ASP A 347 10.00 -0.80 5.43
C ASP A 347 9.32 0.51 5.83
N GLU A 348 8.00 0.53 6.05
CA GLU A 348 7.28 1.67 6.64
C GLU A 348 7.84 2.03 8.02
N ILE A 349 7.99 1.03 8.90
CA ILE A 349 8.53 1.24 10.26
C ILE A 349 9.99 1.71 10.19
N ARG A 350 10.83 1.05 9.38
CA ARG A 350 12.25 1.39 9.26
C ARG A 350 12.45 2.78 8.64
N GLY A 351 11.64 3.16 7.66
CA GLY A 351 11.65 4.49 7.07
C GLY A 351 11.32 5.56 8.10
N LEU A 352 10.26 5.36 8.89
CA LEU A 352 9.88 6.27 9.98
C LEU A 352 10.97 6.36 11.06
N LEU A 353 11.38 5.22 11.62
CA LEU A 353 12.37 5.18 12.70
C LEU A 353 13.73 5.70 12.26
N GLY A 354 14.14 5.46 11.02
CA GLY A 354 15.40 5.95 10.47
C GLY A 354 15.52 7.48 10.49
N VAL A 355 14.39 8.19 10.45
CA VAL A 355 14.31 9.65 10.56
C VAL A 355 14.11 10.09 12.01
N LEU A 356 13.19 9.47 12.74
CA LEU A 356 12.87 9.88 14.12
C LEU A 356 13.98 9.59 15.13
N LEU A 357 14.79 8.55 14.92
CA LEU A 357 15.95 8.23 15.77
C LEU A 357 17.14 9.18 15.54
N ARG A 358 17.02 10.11 14.59
CA ARG A 358 18.05 11.11 14.25
C ARG A 358 17.48 12.54 14.25
N PRO A 359 16.92 13.01 15.39
CA PRO A 359 16.27 14.30 15.48
C PRO A 359 17.22 15.47 15.16
N GLU A 360 18.52 15.32 15.38
CA GLU A 360 19.54 16.31 15.05
C GLU A 360 19.54 16.67 13.56
N ARG A 361 19.20 15.73 12.68
CA ARG A 361 19.13 15.96 11.23
C ARG A 361 17.93 16.82 10.84
N ILE A 362 16.79 16.60 11.49
CA ILE A 362 15.58 17.39 11.30
C ILE A 362 15.82 18.79 11.85
N LEU A 363 16.37 18.91 13.06
CA LEU A 363 16.67 20.20 13.67
C LEU A 363 17.67 21.01 12.84
N ALA A 364 18.71 20.37 12.31
CA ALA A 364 19.66 21.03 11.41
C ALA A 364 18.99 21.52 10.12
N ALA A 365 18.16 20.69 9.48
CA ALA A 365 17.42 21.09 8.28
C ALA A 365 16.42 22.22 8.55
N ARG A 366 15.79 22.24 9.74
CA ARG A 366 14.90 23.34 10.15
C ARG A 366 15.64 24.63 10.43
N ARG A 367 16.85 24.57 11.00
CA ARG A 367 17.67 25.76 11.27
C ARG A 367 18.18 26.42 10.00
N SER A 368 18.46 25.63 8.96
CA SER A 368 18.85 26.16 7.65
C SER A 368 17.66 26.72 6.85
N ARG A 369 16.43 26.38 7.22
CA ARG A 369 15.21 26.87 6.57
C ARG A 369 14.75 28.15 7.27
N GLY A 370 14.74 29.26 6.53
CA GLY A 370 14.26 30.55 7.01
C GLY A 370 12.75 30.59 7.28
N PRO A 371 12.23 31.71 7.79
CA PRO A 371 10.78 31.92 7.85
C PRO A 371 10.18 31.94 6.44
N SER A 372 8.94 31.45 6.32
CA SER A 372 8.19 31.50 5.05
C SER A 372 7.87 32.94 4.67
N GLN A 373 8.28 33.33 3.46
CA GLN A 373 7.91 34.61 2.85
C GLN A 373 6.46 34.59 2.32
N ILE A 374 5.93 33.39 1.99
CA ILE A 374 4.56 33.19 1.51
C ILE A 374 3.57 32.97 2.67
N ASP A 375 2.35 33.48 2.50
CA ASP A 375 1.26 33.30 3.45
C ASP A 375 0.81 31.83 3.57
N LYS A 376 0.22 31.49 4.72
CA LYS A 376 -0.29 30.14 4.98
C LYS A 376 -1.33 29.69 3.97
N ASP A 377 -2.24 30.58 3.59
CA ASP A 377 -3.41 30.17 2.81
C ASP A 377 -3.05 29.92 1.35
N GLU A 378 -2.08 30.66 0.81
CA GLU A 378 -1.51 30.40 -0.52
C GLU A 378 -0.79 29.05 -0.55
N LEU A 379 0.10 28.80 0.42
CA LEU A 379 0.81 27.51 0.50
C LEU A 379 -0.17 26.34 0.72
N ARG A 380 -1.27 26.53 1.47
CA ARG A 380 -2.29 25.50 1.72
C ARG A 380 -2.98 25.02 0.44
N GLN A 381 -3.14 25.87 -0.57
CA GLN A 381 -3.80 25.53 -1.84
C GLN A 381 -2.97 24.54 -2.68
N LEU A 382 -1.66 24.47 -2.44
CA LEU A 382 -0.75 23.55 -3.11
C LEU A 382 -0.82 22.12 -2.55
N PHE A 383 -1.52 21.91 -1.42
CA PHE A 383 -1.71 20.61 -0.79
C PHE A 383 -3.07 20.01 -1.12
N PRO A 384 -3.18 18.66 -1.19
CA PRO A 384 -4.46 18.01 -1.40
C PRO A 384 -5.45 18.32 -0.26
N PRO A 385 -6.76 18.42 -0.56
CA PRO A 385 -7.76 18.70 0.45
C PRO A 385 -7.81 17.58 1.51
N PRO A 386 -8.13 17.92 2.77
CA PRO A 386 -8.22 16.93 3.84
C PRO A 386 -9.22 15.83 3.47
N GLY A 387 -8.82 14.56 3.60
CA GLY A 387 -9.65 13.40 3.27
C GLY A 387 -9.51 12.88 1.84
N ALA A 388 -8.88 13.62 0.92
CA ALA A 388 -8.64 13.16 -0.46
C ALA A 388 -7.90 11.81 -0.51
N THR A 389 -6.94 11.61 0.40
CA THR A 389 -6.20 10.35 0.50
C THR A 389 -7.04 9.19 1.01
N ILE A 390 -7.95 9.45 1.96
CA ILE A 390 -8.84 8.44 2.52
C ILE A 390 -9.82 7.98 1.44
N ARG A 391 -10.41 8.92 0.70
CA ARG A 391 -11.30 8.63 -0.44
C ARG A 391 -10.60 7.77 -1.48
N ALA A 392 -9.43 8.19 -1.95
CA ALA A 392 -8.66 7.44 -2.95
C ALA A 392 -8.29 6.01 -2.47
N THR A 393 -7.98 5.85 -1.18
CA THR A 393 -7.68 4.53 -0.60
C THR A 393 -8.93 3.66 -0.50
N ALA A 394 -10.07 4.23 -0.11
CA ALA A 394 -11.35 3.54 -0.07
C ALA A 394 -11.79 3.08 -1.46
N GLU A 395 -11.61 3.93 -2.48
CA GLU A 395 -11.87 3.61 -3.88
C GLU A 395 -10.98 2.47 -4.39
N GLN A 396 -9.69 2.47 -4.02
CA GLN A 396 -8.76 1.40 -4.39
C GLN A 396 -9.11 0.05 -3.74
N ILE A 397 -9.49 0.07 -2.45
CA ILE A 397 -9.94 -1.13 -1.74
C ILE A 397 -11.22 -1.67 -2.39
N ALA A 398 -12.19 -0.78 -2.68
CA ALA A 398 -13.42 -1.15 -3.37
C ALA A 398 -13.15 -1.75 -4.77
N ALA A 399 -12.19 -1.20 -5.52
CA ALA A 399 -11.78 -1.70 -6.84
C ALA A 399 -11.13 -3.09 -6.76
N ASN A 400 -10.22 -3.33 -5.80
CA ASN A 400 -9.58 -4.63 -5.60
C ASN A 400 -10.57 -5.72 -5.16
N PHE A 401 -11.61 -5.35 -4.40
CA PHE A 401 -12.71 -6.27 -4.10
C PHE A 401 -13.63 -6.49 -5.31
N SER A 402 -13.59 -5.65 -6.35
CA SER A 402 -14.40 -5.76 -7.57
C SER A 402 -13.75 -6.67 -8.62
N SER A 403 -12.43 -6.60 -8.85
CA SER A 403 -11.74 -7.14 -10.04
C SER A 403 -11.37 -8.62 -10.07
N ASN A 404 -11.85 -9.46 -9.14
CA ASN A 404 -11.37 -10.86 -9.05
C ASN A 404 -12.17 -11.87 -9.92
N SER A 405 -12.50 -11.49 -11.15
CA SER A 405 -13.01 -12.41 -12.17
C SER A 405 -12.39 -12.08 -13.51
N ASP A 406 -11.19 -12.59 -13.76
CA ASP A 406 -10.94 -13.52 -14.85
C ASP A 406 -9.75 -14.40 -14.45
N VAL A 407 -9.91 -15.70 -14.68
CA VAL A 407 -8.87 -16.70 -14.53
C VAL A 407 -8.77 -17.34 -15.90
N ASP A 408 -7.69 -17.02 -16.61
CA ASP A 408 -7.00 -18.00 -17.43
C ASP A 408 -5.49 -17.80 -17.34
N THR A 409 -4.81 -18.90 -17.58
CA THR A 409 -3.52 -19.31 -17.05
C THR A 409 -2.29 -18.53 -17.56
N SER A 410 -1.40 -18.27 -16.60
CA SER A 410 0.06 -17.97 -16.70
C SER A 410 0.48 -16.51 -16.47
N ALA A 411 0.73 -16.13 -15.21
CA ALA A 411 1.78 -15.19 -14.82
C ALA A 411 1.83 -15.01 -13.29
N GLY A 412 3.05 -14.91 -12.76
CA GLY A 412 3.46 -14.20 -11.54
C GLY A 412 2.50 -14.11 -10.35
N ARG A 413 2.82 -14.85 -9.29
CA ARG A 413 2.54 -14.40 -7.92
C ARG A 413 3.14 -13.00 -7.75
N HIS A 414 2.32 -11.98 -7.50
CA HIS A 414 2.52 -10.81 -6.63
C HIS A 414 1.55 -9.71 -7.06
N GLY A 415 0.69 -9.23 -6.15
CA GLY A 415 -0.28 -8.20 -6.50
C GLY A 415 -1.30 -7.91 -5.42
N SER A 416 -0.85 -7.46 -4.24
CA SER A 416 -1.72 -6.66 -3.39
C SER A 416 -0.91 -5.71 -2.51
N ALA A 417 -1.23 -4.42 -2.67
CA ALA A 417 -1.04 -3.33 -1.73
C ALA A 417 0.41 -2.89 -1.45
N VAL A 418 1.04 -2.18 -2.41
CA VAL A 418 1.71 -0.88 -2.21
C VAL A 418 1.70 -0.10 -3.53
N GLU A 419 1.71 1.20 -3.31
CA GLU A 419 1.78 2.39 -4.13
C GLU A 419 3.14 2.62 -4.85
N SER A 420 3.12 2.76 -6.18
CA SER A 420 4.09 3.48 -7.05
C SER A 420 3.53 3.42 -8.49
N GLY A 421 3.91 4.34 -9.37
CA GLY A 421 3.23 4.58 -10.66
C GLY A 421 2.93 3.30 -11.48
N PRO A 422 1.78 3.23 -12.17
CA PRO A 422 1.14 1.96 -12.51
C PRO A 422 1.94 1.15 -13.54
N GLY A 423 2.08 -0.15 -13.29
CA GLY A 423 2.61 -1.11 -14.25
C GLY A 423 1.86 -1.04 -15.58
N GLY A 424 2.59 -0.75 -16.64
CA GLY A 424 2.22 -1.10 -18.01
C GLY A 424 2.55 -2.57 -18.20
N ASP A 425 1.52 -3.39 -18.09
CA ASP A 425 1.21 -4.57 -18.90
C ASP A 425 -0.04 -5.19 -18.30
N ASP A 426 -1.16 -4.94 -18.97
CA ASP A 426 -2.15 -5.92 -19.38
C ASP A 426 -3.31 -5.15 -19.99
N ALA A 427 -3.56 -5.48 -21.25
CA ALA A 427 -4.63 -4.97 -22.06
C ALA A 427 -6.01 -5.33 -21.49
N ASP A 428 -6.97 -4.53 -21.94
CA ASP A 428 -8.40 -4.79 -22.03
C ASP A 428 -9.37 -4.32 -20.92
N PHE A 429 -10.34 -3.56 -21.44
CA PHE A 429 -11.66 -3.14 -20.95
C PHE A 429 -11.83 -1.85 -20.09
N LEU A 430 -12.27 -0.81 -20.82
CA LEU A 430 -13.26 0.25 -20.52
C LEU A 430 -14.47 -0.28 -19.69
N GLU A 431 -15.31 0.46 -18.94
CA GLU A 431 -15.65 1.88 -18.82
C GLU A 431 -16.55 2.08 -17.57
N ILE A 432 -16.61 3.32 -17.07
CA ILE A 432 -17.64 4.05 -16.30
C ILE A 432 -18.65 3.23 -15.44
N GLU A 433 -18.42 3.09 -14.13
CA GLU A 433 -19.48 2.52 -13.26
C GLU A 433 -19.46 3.03 -11.81
N GLN A 434 -20.23 4.08 -11.51
CA GLN A 434 -20.78 4.32 -10.16
C GLN A 434 -22.06 3.50 -9.92
N PHE A 435 -22.81 3.15 -10.97
CA PHE A 435 -24.07 2.39 -10.86
C PHE A 435 -23.98 0.86 -10.98
N ALA A 436 -22.86 0.29 -11.45
CA ALA A 436 -22.73 -1.17 -11.51
C ALA A 436 -22.04 -1.80 -10.30
N ARG A 437 -21.39 -1.01 -9.44
CA ARG A 437 -20.71 -1.50 -8.22
C ARG A 437 -21.65 -2.25 -7.29
N LEU A 438 -22.87 -1.73 -7.12
CA LEU A 438 -23.89 -2.35 -6.26
C LEU A 438 -24.48 -3.63 -6.89
N LYS A 439 -24.74 -3.61 -8.20
CA LYS A 439 -25.25 -4.77 -8.96
C LYS A 439 -24.20 -5.89 -9.07
N ARG A 440 -22.91 -5.57 -9.02
CA ARG A 440 -21.78 -6.52 -9.09
C ARG A 440 -21.44 -7.17 -7.75
N ILE A 441 -21.60 -6.46 -6.63
CA ILE A 441 -21.53 -7.05 -5.27
C ILE A 441 -22.70 -8.03 -5.06
N ALA A 442 -23.90 -7.69 -5.53
CA ALA A 442 -25.07 -8.57 -5.50
C ALA A 442 -24.90 -9.88 -6.30
N ARG A 443 -23.93 -9.94 -7.22
CA ARG A 443 -23.59 -11.15 -7.99
C ARG A 443 -22.59 -12.08 -7.28
N LYS A 444 -22.04 -11.71 -6.11
CA LYS A 444 -21.12 -12.55 -5.32
C LYS A 444 -21.88 -13.34 -4.25
N PRO A 445 -22.02 -14.67 -4.39
CA PRO A 445 -22.90 -15.46 -3.53
C PRO A 445 -22.45 -15.54 -2.05
N GLY A 446 -21.15 -15.39 -1.74
CA GLY A 446 -20.65 -15.49 -0.36
C GLY A 446 -21.05 -14.33 0.56
N PRO A 447 -20.71 -13.06 0.22
CA PRO A 447 -21.14 -11.89 1.00
C PRO A 447 -22.65 -11.70 1.01
N VAL A 448 -23.33 -11.99 -0.11
CA VAL A 448 -24.81 -11.94 -0.20
C VAL A 448 -25.43 -12.98 0.73
N LEU A 449 -24.90 -14.20 0.76
CA LEU A 449 -25.33 -15.24 1.69
C LEU A 449 -25.13 -14.82 3.15
N PHE A 450 -23.95 -14.31 3.50
CA PHE A 450 -23.69 -13.83 4.86
C PHE A 450 -24.67 -12.72 5.26
N LEU A 451 -24.87 -11.73 4.38
CA LEU A 451 -25.81 -10.62 4.61
C LEU A 451 -27.25 -11.13 4.76
N ALA A 452 -27.69 -12.06 3.90
CA ALA A 452 -29.02 -12.65 3.98
C ALA A 452 -29.22 -13.43 5.29
N LEU A 453 -28.27 -14.30 5.67
CA LEU A 453 -28.31 -15.03 6.94
C LEU A 453 -28.24 -14.09 8.15
N LEU A 454 -27.48 -13.01 8.06
CA LEU A 454 -27.37 -12.00 9.13
C LEU A 454 -28.70 -11.26 9.30
N LEU A 455 -29.34 -10.84 8.21
CA LEU A 455 -30.65 -10.18 8.26
C LEU A 455 -31.73 -11.12 8.83
N ILE A 456 -31.73 -12.39 8.43
CA ILE A 456 -32.63 -13.41 9.00
C ILE A 456 -32.36 -13.59 10.51
N SER A 457 -31.08 -13.71 10.90
CA SER A 457 -30.70 -13.86 12.31
C SER A 457 -31.09 -12.64 13.14
N LEU A 458 -30.86 -11.41 12.64
CA LEU A 458 -31.26 -10.17 13.30
C LEU A 458 -32.78 -10.05 13.42
N ALA A 459 -33.55 -10.45 12.40
CA ALA A 459 -35.00 -10.46 12.45
C ALA A 459 -35.53 -11.49 13.47
N ALA A 460 -34.93 -12.69 13.51
CA ALA A 460 -35.28 -13.74 14.47
C ALA A 460 -34.92 -13.33 15.91
N CYS A 461 -33.75 -12.74 16.11
CA CYS A 461 -33.25 -12.27 17.39
C CYS A 461 -33.64 -10.82 17.71
N ARG A 462 -34.64 -10.23 17.03
CA ARG A 462 -35.01 -8.82 17.20
C ARG A 462 -35.38 -8.45 18.66
N ALA A 463 -35.93 -9.40 19.41
CA ALA A 463 -36.25 -9.23 20.82
C ALA A 463 -35.01 -9.17 21.73
N LEU A 464 -33.86 -9.65 21.24
CA LEU A 464 -32.57 -9.68 21.92
C LEU A 464 -31.76 -8.36 21.72
N LEU A 465 -32.18 -7.53 20.77
CA LEU A 465 -31.51 -6.27 20.40
C LEU A 465 -31.95 -5.07 21.27
N GLY A 466 -32.82 -5.30 22.26
CA GLY A 466 -33.25 -4.28 23.24
C GLY A 466 -32.36 -4.23 24.50
N GLY A 467 -32.66 -3.29 25.39
CA GLY A 467 -31.99 -3.19 26.70
C GLY A 467 -32.52 -4.23 27.68
N GLY A 468 -31.74 -5.27 27.96
CA GLY A 468 -32.06 -6.32 28.94
C GLY A 468 -30.85 -7.24 29.19
N ALA A 469 -30.83 -7.91 30.34
CA ALA A 469 -29.80 -8.91 30.64
C ALA A 469 -30.09 -10.20 29.87
N LEU A 470 -29.11 -10.65 29.07
CA LEU A 470 -29.20 -11.89 28.29
C LEU A 470 -29.03 -13.09 29.23
N ALA A 471 -30.15 -13.74 29.56
CA ALA A 471 -30.19 -14.94 30.39
C ALA A 471 -31.28 -15.87 29.85
N GLY A 472 -31.03 -17.18 29.83
CA GLY A 472 -32.01 -18.16 29.35
C GLY A 472 -31.39 -19.51 29.00
N GLY A 473 -32.16 -20.59 29.22
CA GLY A 473 -31.69 -21.96 29.02
C GLY A 473 -30.36 -22.21 29.75
N ALA A 474 -29.33 -22.62 29.00
CA ALA A 474 -28.00 -22.94 29.52
C ALA A 474 -27.11 -21.71 29.83
N LEU A 475 -27.56 -20.48 29.54
CA LEU A 475 -26.77 -19.26 29.67
C LEU A 475 -27.04 -18.52 30.99
N LEU A 476 -25.97 -18.37 31.79
CA LEU A 476 -25.98 -17.54 33.00
C LEU A 476 -25.93 -16.03 32.66
N PRO A 477 -26.51 -15.14 33.50
CA PRO A 477 -26.41 -13.70 33.31
C PRO A 477 -24.94 -13.27 33.24
N ALA A 478 -24.58 -12.57 32.17
CA ALA A 478 -23.21 -12.10 31.99
C ALA A 478 -22.88 -10.93 32.93
N PRO A 479 -21.66 -10.87 33.52
CA PRO A 479 -21.22 -9.73 34.30
C PRO A 479 -21.26 -8.42 33.48
N PRO A 480 -21.46 -7.25 34.12
CA PRO A 480 -21.64 -6.00 33.40
C PRO A 480 -20.38 -5.54 32.63
N GLY A 481 -19.18 -5.84 33.13
CA GLY A 481 -17.91 -5.40 32.53
C GLY A 481 -16.96 -6.53 32.13
N ALA A 482 -16.14 -6.27 31.11
CA ALA A 482 -15.04 -7.15 30.70
C ALA A 482 -13.97 -7.30 31.80
N SER A 483 -13.77 -6.28 32.64
CA SER A 483 -12.90 -6.33 33.81
C SER A 483 -13.30 -7.43 34.79
N ASP A 484 -14.61 -7.65 34.95
CA ASP A 484 -15.16 -8.62 35.89
C ASP A 484 -14.92 -10.04 35.39
N LEU A 485 -14.96 -10.25 34.07
CA LEU A 485 -14.58 -11.53 33.46
C LEU A 485 -13.09 -11.81 33.61
N TRP A 486 -12.23 -10.81 33.40
CA TRP A 486 -10.78 -10.97 33.60
C TRP A 486 -10.44 -11.24 35.06
N ALA A 487 -11.07 -10.52 35.99
CA ALA A 487 -10.92 -10.75 37.42
C ALA A 487 -11.42 -12.15 37.82
N GLY A 488 -12.57 -12.57 37.29
CA GLY A 488 -13.13 -13.91 37.49
C GLY A 488 -12.25 -15.02 36.93
N PHE A 489 -11.60 -14.81 35.78
CA PHE A 489 -10.67 -15.78 35.21
C PHE A 489 -9.34 -15.87 35.98
N ALA A 490 -8.80 -14.73 36.44
CA ALA A 490 -7.53 -14.67 37.15
C ALA A 490 -7.63 -14.98 38.67
N ALA A 491 -8.84 -15.07 39.21
CA ALA A 491 -9.04 -15.35 40.63
C ALA A 491 -8.61 -16.78 40.99
N ALA A 492 -7.91 -16.92 42.12
CA ALA A 492 -7.51 -18.22 42.66
C ALA A 492 -8.63 -18.89 43.49
N TRP A 493 -9.67 -18.14 43.85
CA TRP A 493 -10.81 -18.60 44.62
C TRP A 493 -12.11 -18.11 43.99
N HIS A 494 -13.07 -19.02 43.82
CA HIS A 494 -14.38 -18.73 43.24
C HIS A 494 -15.50 -19.01 44.24
N PRO A 495 -16.46 -18.08 44.41
CA PRO A 495 -17.61 -18.23 45.31
C PRO A 495 -18.70 -19.13 44.69
N VAL A 496 -18.36 -20.37 44.34
CA VAL A 496 -19.30 -21.37 43.82
C VAL A 496 -19.54 -22.42 44.89
N GLY A 497 -20.80 -22.64 45.31
CA GLY A 497 -21.12 -23.55 46.42
C GLY A 497 -20.54 -23.06 47.75
N ALA A 498 -19.72 -23.89 48.41
CA ALA A 498 -18.99 -23.53 49.64
C ALA A 498 -17.65 -22.81 49.39
N GLY A 499 -17.32 -22.52 48.11
CA GLY A 499 -16.04 -21.98 47.67
C GLY A 499 -15.18 -23.03 46.98
N SER A 500 -14.52 -22.66 45.87
CA SER A 500 -13.70 -23.55 45.06
C SER A 500 -12.38 -22.90 44.66
N THR A 501 -11.30 -23.67 44.65
CA THR A 501 -9.96 -23.28 44.14
C THR A 501 -9.67 -23.85 42.75
N THR A 502 -10.68 -24.46 42.11
CA THR A 502 -10.54 -24.99 40.75
C THR A 502 -10.34 -23.84 39.77
N SER A 503 -9.43 -24.01 38.80
CA SER A 503 -9.16 -23.00 37.77
C SER A 503 -10.41 -22.66 36.96
N ALA A 504 -10.62 -21.36 36.74
CA ALA A 504 -11.71 -20.86 35.92
C ALA A 504 -11.67 -21.42 34.48
N PRO A 505 -12.83 -21.72 33.87
CA PRO A 505 -12.91 -22.17 32.50
C PRO A 505 -12.28 -21.17 31.49
N PRO A 506 -11.43 -21.61 30.55
CA PRO A 506 -10.73 -20.74 29.60
C PRO A 506 -11.64 -20.00 28.62
N TYR A 507 -12.87 -20.46 28.39
CA TYR A 507 -13.82 -19.71 27.55
C TYR A 507 -14.10 -18.30 28.12
N LEU A 508 -14.00 -18.10 29.44
CA LEU A 508 -14.16 -16.79 30.08
C LEU A 508 -13.11 -15.79 29.58
N ALA A 509 -11.86 -16.21 29.40
CA ALA A 509 -10.80 -15.36 28.84
C ALA A 509 -11.07 -14.99 27.37
N VAL A 510 -11.63 -15.92 26.59
CA VAL A 510 -12.00 -15.66 25.19
C VAL A 510 -13.16 -14.65 25.11
N VAL A 511 -14.19 -14.83 25.95
CA VAL A 511 -15.32 -13.89 26.04
C VAL A 511 -14.87 -12.53 26.59
N ALA A 512 -13.95 -12.50 27.57
CA ALA A 512 -13.38 -11.26 28.10
C ALA A 512 -12.61 -10.48 27.04
N THR A 513 -11.82 -11.17 26.21
CA THR A 513 -11.10 -10.57 25.08
C THR A 513 -12.08 -9.97 24.06
N LEU A 514 -13.16 -10.69 23.74
CA LEU A 514 -14.21 -10.19 22.85
C LEU A 514 -14.94 -8.98 23.46
N ALA A 515 -15.23 -9.00 24.75
CA ALA A 515 -15.85 -7.89 25.47
C ALA A 515 -14.95 -6.65 25.53
N SER A 516 -13.63 -6.81 25.72
CA SER A 516 -12.66 -5.71 25.62
C SER A 516 -12.67 -5.04 24.25
N LEU A 517 -12.86 -5.81 23.17
CA LEU A 517 -12.99 -5.27 21.80
C LEU A 517 -14.28 -4.46 21.61
N PHE A 518 -15.36 -4.85 22.31
CA PHE A 518 -16.65 -4.16 22.33
C PHE A 518 -16.78 -3.15 23.48
N PHE A 519 -15.73 -2.35 23.70
CA PHE A 519 -15.69 -1.26 24.68
C PHE A 519 -16.00 -1.69 26.13
N GLY A 520 -15.71 -2.95 26.46
CA GLY A 520 -15.89 -3.50 27.80
C GLY A 520 -17.27 -4.09 28.08
N SER A 521 -18.20 -4.10 27.11
CA SER A 521 -19.54 -4.66 27.31
C SER A 521 -19.57 -6.18 27.08
N THR A 522 -19.72 -6.93 28.18
CA THR A 522 -19.86 -8.40 28.11
C THR A 522 -21.18 -8.82 27.50
N GLY A 523 -22.28 -8.13 27.85
CA GLY A 523 -23.61 -8.38 27.30
C GLY A 523 -23.59 -8.29 25.78
N LEU A 524 -23.03 -7.20 25.23
CA LEU A 524 -22.90 -7.01 23.79
C LEU A 524 -22.04 -8.10 23.14
N ALA A 525 -20.91 -8.48 23.74
CA ALA A 525 -20.04 -9.53 23.22
C ALA A 525 -20.77 -10.88 23.10
N VAL A 526 -21.55 -11.26 24.12
CA VAL A 526 -22.36 -12.49 24.12
C VAL A 526 -23.51 -12.39 23.11
N THR A 527 -24.21 -11.25 23.03
CA THR A 527 -25.26 -11.01 22.02
C THR A 527 -24.71 -11.18 20.61
N VAL A 528 -23.58 -10.54 20.32
CA VAL A 528 -22.94 -10.61 18.99
C VAL A 528 -22.50 -12.03 18.69
N LEU A 529 -21.91 -12.74 19.66
CA LEU A 529 -21.49 -14.13 19.47
C LEU A 529 -22.68 -15.05 19.15
N LEU A 530 -23.80 -14.90 19.86
CA LEU A 530 -25.02 -15.69 19.62
C LEU A 530 -25.71 -15.31 18.31
N VAL A 531 -26.01 -14.03 18.09
CA VAL A 531 -26.70 -13.54 16.88
C VAL A 531 -25.87 -13.84 15.62
N CYS A 532 -24.54 -13.72 15.69
CA CYS A 532 -23.67 -14.02 14.56
C CYS A 532 -23.36 -15.52 14.40
N SER A 533 -23.77 -16.40 15.32
CA SER A 533 -23.44 -17.83 15.23
C SER A 533 -23.96 -18.48 13.94
N VAL A 534 -25.23 -18.26 13.58
CA VAL A 534 -25.87 -18.76 12.35
C VAL A 534 -25.20 -18.21 11.08
N PRO A 535 -25.07 -16.89 10.87
CA PRO A 535 -24.43 -16.36 9.66
C PRO A 535 -22.94 -16.72 9.57
N LEU A 536 -22.22 -16.77 10.69
CA LEU A 536 -20.82 -17.20 10.70
C LEU A 536 -20.69 -18.69 10.38
N ALA A 537 -21.53 -19.57 10.92
CA ALA A 537 -21.55 -20.99 10.60
C ALA A 537 -21.81 -21.23 9.10
N GLY A 538 -22.78 -20.52 8.52
CA GLY A 538 -23.01 -20.56 7.08
C GLY A 538 -21.82 -20.05 6.27
N PHE A 539 -21.20 -18.95 6.68
CA PHE A 539 -20.05 -18.39 5.99
C PHE A 539 -18.81 -19.28 6.05
N THR A 540 -18.51 -19.86 7.22
CA THR A 540 -17.39 -20.79 7.38
C THR A 540 -17.63 -22.08 6.62
N ALA A 541 -18.86 -22.61 6.59
CA ALA A 541 -19.25 -23.74 5.75
C ALA A 541 -19.11 -23.43 4.24
N TYR A 542 -19.55 -22.25 3.80
CA TYR A 542 -19.37 -21.80 2.40
C TYR A 542 -17.90 -21.69 2.02
N PHE A 543 -17.03 -21.22 2.93
CA PHE A 543 -15.61 -21.16 2.69
C PHE A 543 -14.95 -22.56 2.71
N ALA A 544 -15.33 -23.41 3.66
CA ALA A 544 -14.77 -24.75 3.84
C ALA A 544 -15.10 -25.69 2.68
N SER A 545 -16.28 -25.55 2.07
CA SER A 545 -16.76 -26.37 0.95
C SER A 545 -16.21 -25.99 -0.43
N ARG A 546 -15.47 -24.88 -0.54
CA ARG A 546 -14.86 -24.42 -1.81
C ARG A 546 -14.08 -25.48 -2.61
N PRO A 547 -13.19 -26.27 -2.01
CA PRO A 547 -12.44 -27.30 -2.73
C PRO A 547 -13.27 -28.55 -3.05
N LEU A 548 -14.41 -28.76 -2.38
CA LEU A 548 -15.22 -29.97 -2.53
C LEU A 548 -16.33 -29.80 -3.59
N VAL A 549 -16.94 -28.61 -3.63
CA VAL A 549 -18.10 -28.32 -4.49
C VAL A 549 -17.73 -27.22 -5.48
N SER A 550 -17.70 -27.55 -6.77
CA SER A 550 -17.40 -26.60 -7.86
C SER A 550 -18.55 -25.61 -8.10
N SER A 551 -19.80 -26.07 -8.03
CA SER A 551 -21.00 -25.25 -8.23
C SER A 551 -21.21 -24.24 -7.11
N ARG A 552 -21.29 -22.94 -7.48
CA ARG A 552 -21.50 -21.83 -6.54
C ARG A 552 -22.86 -21.89 -5.84
N LEU A 553 -23.90 -22.29 -6.57
CA LEU A 553 -25.27 -22.41 -6.05
C LEU A 553 -25.36 -23.57 -5.06
N LEU A 554 -24.80 -24.72 -5.40
CA LEU A 554 -24.80 -25.88 -4.51
C LEU A 554 -24.00 -25.60 -3.23
N ARG A 555 -22.90 -24.85 -3.35
CA ARG A 555 -22.11 -24.41 -2.20
C ARG A 555 -22.90 -23.47 -1.28
N ALA A 556 -23.62 -22.51 -1.87
CA ALA A 556 -24.48 -21.61 -1.11
C ALA A 556 -25.62 -22.38 -0.41
N TRP A 557 -26.25 -23.31 -1.11
CA TRP A 557 -27.29 -24.18 -0.55
C TRP A 557 -26.77 -25.04 0.61
N THR A 558 -25.61 -25.67 0.45
CA THR A 558 -24.97 -26.47 1.52
C THR A 558 -24.64 -25.61 2.75
N ALA A 559 -24.19 -24.37 2.52
CA ALA A 559 -23.91 -23.43 3.60
C ALA A 559 -25.16 -22.96 4.33
N VAL A 560 -26.27 -22.72 3.62
CA VAL A 560 -27.58 -22.43 4.23
C VAL A 560 -28.06 -23.64 5.04
N ALA A 561 -28.02 -24.84 4.46
CA ALA A 561 -28.43 -26.07 5.13
C ALA A 561 -27.62 -26.30 6.41
N TYR A 562 -26.31 -26.04 6.38
CA TYR A 562 -25.44 -26.12 7.55
C TYR A 562 -25.78 -25.06 8.61
N ALA A 563 -26.00 -23.80 8.20
CA ALA A 563 -26.33 -22.71 9.12
C ALA A 563 -27.65 -22.95 9.88
N PHE A 564 -28.61 -23.61 9.22
CA PHE A 564 -29.91 -23.95 9.78
C PHE A 564 -30.00 -25.37 10.34
N LEU A 565 -28.85 -26.04 10.60
CA LEU A 565 -28.87 -27.31 11.30
C LEU A 565 -29.63 -27.18 12.63
N PRO A 566 -30.45 -28.16 13.03
CA PRO A 566 -31.20 -28.10 14.28
C PRO A 566 -30.29 -27.91 15.50
N ALA A 567 -29.07 -28.48 15.45
CA ALA A 567 -28.06 -28.26 16.48
C ALA A 567 -27.63 -26.78 16.59
N THR A 568 -27.47 -26.07 15.46
CA THR A 568 -27.04 -24.67 15.43
C THR A 568 -28.16 -23.72 15.86
N THR A 569 -29.39 -23.95 15.38
CA THR A 569 -30.56 -23.14 15.74
C THR A 569 -31.04 -23.44 17.16
N GLY A 570 -30.96 -24.70 17.61
CA GLY A 570 -31.22 -25.12 18.98
C GLY A 570 -30.21 -24.56 19.97
N ALA A 571 -28.92 -24.48 19.61
CA ALA A 571 -27.90 -23.85 20.44
C ALA A 571 -28.19 -22.35 20.66
N LEU A 572 -28.64 -21.64 19.61
CA LEU A 572 -29.06 -20.25 19.71
C LEU A 572 -30.31 -20.10 20.60
N ALA A 573 -31.33 -20.95 20.42
CA ALA A 573 -32.57 -20.91 21.19
C ALA A 573 -32.37 -21.23 22.68
N GLN A 574 -31.46 -22.15 23.00
CA GLN A 574 -31.18 -22.60 24.36
C GLN A 574 -30.02 -21.83 25.03
N GLY A 575 -29.37 -20.89 24.32
CA GLY A 575 -28.23 -20.13 24.84
C GLY A 575 -26.95 -20.97 25.03
N ARG A 576 -26.79 -22.09 24.33
CA ARG A 576 -25.61 -22.97 24.39
C ARG A 576 -24.44 -22.36 23.60
N ILE A 577 -23.67 -21.48 24.24
CA ILE A 577 -22.52 -20.80 23.64
C ILE A 577 -21.47 -21.81 23.13
N GLY A 578 -21.24 -22.91 23.85
CA GLY A 578 -20.30 -23.95 23.43
C GLY A 578 -20.65 -24.53 22.06
N THR A 579 -21.85 -25.08 21.93
CA THR A 579 -22.38 -25.62 20.67
C THR A 579 -22.44 -24.56 19.55
N ALA A 580 -22.77 -23.29 19.86
CA ALA A 580 -22.77 -22.21 18.88
C ALA A 580 -21.37 -21.92 18.31
N VAL A 581 -20.35 -21.82 19.16
CA VAL A 581 -18.94 -21.64 18.74
C VAL A 581 -18.44 -22.86 17.95
N LEU A 582 -18.80 -24.07 18.40
CA LEU A 582 -18.48 -25.30 17.68
C LEU A 582 -19.06 -25.28 16.26
N ALA A 583 -20.33 -24.91 16.08
CA ALA A 583 -20.96 -24.83 14.75
C ALA A 583 -20.22 -23.83 13.83
N VAL A 584 -19.72 -22.72 14.37
CA VAL A 584 -18.94 -21.76 13.57
C VAL A 584 -17.58 -22.32 13.16
N LEU A 585 -16.87 -22.97 14.08
CA LEU A 585 -15.48 -23.39 13.88
C LEU A 585 -15.34 -24.77 13.24
N LEU A 586 -16.33 -25.66 13.36
CA LEU A 586 -16.27 -27.04 12.89
C LEU A 586 -15.93 -27.16 11.39
N PRO A 587 -16.51 -26.37 10.46
CA PRO A 587 -16.13 -26.45 9.05
C PRO A 587 -14.66 -26.07 8.80
N LEU A 588 -14.13 -25.11 9.57
CA LEU A 588 -12.72 -24.70 9.48
C LEU A 588 -11.79 -25.75 10.09
N ILE A 589 -12.18 -26.37 11.21
CA ILE A 589 -11.46 -27.47 11.84
C ILE A 589 -11.38 -28.65 10.89
N ALA A 590 -12.51 -29.07 10.30
CA ALA A 590 -12.54 -30.16 9.33
C ALA A 590 -11.60 -29.89 8.14
N ARG A 591 -11.69 -28.69 7.56
CA ARG A 591 -10.81 -28.30 6.44
C ARG A 591 -9.34 -28.25 6.84
N ALA A 592 -9.01 -27.66 7.99
CA ALA A 592 -7.64 -27.58 8.49
C ALA A 592 -7.08 -28.97 8.80
N GLY A 593 -7.89 -29.87 9.35
CA GLY A 593 -7.53 -31.27 9.63
C GLY A 593 -7.25 -32.06 8.36
N VAL A 594 -8.07 -31.94 7.33
CA VAL A 594 -7.85 -32.57 6.01
C VAL A 594 -6.57 -32.02 5.35
N ALA A 595 -6.31 -30.72 5.45
CA ALA A 595 -5.08 -30.11 4.93
C ALA A 595 -3.83 -30.49 5.74
N ALA A 596 -3.95 -30.63 7.06
CA ALA A 596 -2.85 -31.00 7.96
C ALA A 596 -2.48 -32.49 7.85
N SER A 597 -3.46 -33.36 7.61
CA SER A 597 -3.27 -34.79 7.36
C SER A 597 -2.75 -35.11 5.95
N GLY A 598 -2.69 -34.13 5.06
CA GLY A 598 -2.29 -34.33 3.66
C GLY A 598 -3.30 -35.12 2.81
N LEU A 599 -4.51 -35.40 3.36
CA LEU A 599 -5.58 -36.09 2.63
C LEU A 599 -6.11 -35.28 1.44
N ALA A 600 -5.95 -33.95 1.46
CA ALA A 600 -6.30 -33.08 0.34
C ALA A 600 -5.36 -33.20 -0.88
N ASN A 601 -4.23 -33.91 -0.78
CA ASN A 601 -3.20 -33.91 -1.81
C ASN A 601 -3.23 -35.25 -2.61
N PRO A 602 -3.57 -35.24 -3.91
CA PRO A 602 -3.65 -36.46 -4.74
C PRO A 602 -2.33 -37.22 -4.83
N SER A 603 -1.20 -36.51 -4.68
CA SER A 603 0.16 -37.06 -4.70
C SER A 603 0.55 -37.82 -3.41
N GLY A 604 -0.33 -37.89 -2.41
CA GLY A 604 -0.02 -38.50 -1.11
C GLY A 604 1.00 -37.72 -0.27
N GLY A 605 1.33 -36.49 -0.66
CA GLY A 605 2.32 -35.64 0.01
C GLY A 605 1.92 -35.20 1.42
N ARG A 606 2.94 -34.84 2.22
CA ARG A 606 2.78 -34.40 3.61
C ARG A 606 1.93 -33.13 3.72
N GLY A 607 1.12 -33.03 4.77
CA GLY A 607 0.43 -31.80 5.14
C GLY A 607 1.39 -30.70 5.60
N SER A 608 1.04 -29.44 5.32
CA SER A 608 1.86 -28.28 5.69
C SER A 608 1.85 -28.04 7.21
N TRP A 609 2.99 -27.62 7.77
CA TRP A 609 3.06 -27.18 9.18
C TRP A 609 2.12 -26.01 9.48
N ARG A 610 1.88 -25.13 8.50
CA ARG A 610 0.92 -24.03 8.63
C ARG A 610 -0.51 -24.54 8.85
N ALA A 611 -0.94 -25.57 8.12
CA ALA A 611 -2.24 -26.19 8.34
C ALA A 611 -2.31 -26.93 9.68
N THR A 612 -1.20 -27.54 10.12
CA THR A 612 -1.08 -28.22 11.42
C THR A 612 -1.30 -27.24 12.57
N TRP A 613 -0.63 -26.09 12.56
CA TRP A 613 -0.80 -25.04 13.56
C TRP A 613 -2.16 -24.35 13.48
N ALA A 614 -2.71 -24.17 12.27
CA ALA A 614 -4.07 -23.65 12.12
C ALA A 614 -5.11 -24.60 12.74
N TYR A 615 -4.98 -25.92 12.52
CA TYR A 615 -5.82 -26.92 13.16
C TYR A 615 -5.65 -26.93 14.67
N ALA A 616 -4.40 -26.90 15.17
CA ALA A 616 -4.12 -26.86 16.61
C ALA A 616 -4.74 -25.64 17.29
N LEU A 617 -4.62 -24.44 16.69
CA LEU A 617 -5.22 -23.22 17.21
C LEU A 617 -6.75 -23.31 17.26
N LEU A 618 -7.39 -23.76 16.18
CA LEU A 618 -8.83 -23.91 16.12
C LEU A 618 -9.32 -24.94 17.15
N LEU A 619 -8.61 -26.07 17.28
CA LEU A 619 -8.91 -27.10 18.26
C LEU A 619 -8.75 -26.57 19.69
N THR A 620 -7.71 -25.79 20.00
CA THR A 620 -7.53 -25.15 21.31
C THR A 620 -8.70 -24.22 21.65
N ILE A 621 -9.07 -23.33 20.73
CA ILE A 621 -10.20 -22.40 20.95
C ILE A 621 -11.49 -23.19 21.16
N THR A 622 -11.78 -24.19 20.32
CA THR A 622 -13.01 -24.98 20.46
C THR A 622 -13.01 -25.84 21.72
N THR A 623 -11.88 -26.40 22.14
CA THR A 623 -11.77 -27.19 23.38
C THR A 623 -12.06 -26.35 24.63
N ALA A 624 -11.72 -25.06 24.61
CA ALA A 624 -12.05 -24.14 25.70
C ALA A 624 -13.57 -23.99 25.92
N PHE A 625 -14.37 -24.11 24.86
CA PHE A 625 -15.83 -23.96 24.87
C PHE A 625 -16.58 -25.31 24.93
N THR A 626 -16.07 -26.31 24.22
CA THR A 626 -16.67 -27.64 24.10
C THR A 626 -15.56 -28.70 24.19
N PRO A 627 -15.16 -29.08 25.42
CA PRO A 627 -14.12 -30.07 25.68
C PRO A 627 -14.22 -31.38 24.89
N VAL A 628 -15.45 -31.85 24.59
CA VAL A 628 -15.70 -33.14 23.92
C VAL A 628 -15.10 -33.23 22.52
N VAL A 629 -14.75 -32.11 21.92
CA VAL A 629 -14.11 -32.05 20.60
C VAL A 629 -12.67 -32.59 20.65
N TRP A 630 -11.97 -32.46 21.79
CA TRP A 630 -10.62 -32.99 21.94
C TRP A 630 -10.54 -34.52 21.86
N PRO A 631 -11.34 -35.32 22.60
CA PRO A 631 -11.32 -36.78 22.45
C PRO A 631 -11.81 -37.22 21.06
N ALA A 632 -12.75 -36.51 20.42
CA ALA A 632 -13.12 -36.78 19.04
C ALA A 632 -11.95 -36.56 18.07
N ALA A 633 -11.18 -35.47 18.25
CA ALA A 633 -9.97 -35.21 17.49
C ALA A 633 -8.87 -36.25 17.75
N LEU A 634 -8.75 -36.75 18.99
CA LEU A 634 -7.85 -37.86 19.34
C LEU A 634 -8.17 -39.12 18.54
N VAL A 635 -9.44 -39.55 18.52
CA VAL A 635 -9.87 -40.74 17.76
C VAL A 635 -9.60 -40.56 16.26
N LEU A 636 -9.96 -39.42 15.68
CA LEU A 636 -9.72 -39.13 14.26
C LEU A 636 -8.21 -39.07 13.94
N GLY A 637 -7.41 -38.45 14.80
CA GLY A 637 -5.96 -38.37 14.62
C GLY A 637 -5.27 -39.73 14.71
N VAL A 638 -5.71 -40.61 15.62
CA VAL A 638 -5.25 -42.01 15.67
C VAL A 638 -5.63 -42.74 14.38
N GLY A 639 -6.84 -42.54 13.88
CA GLY A 639 -7.26 -43.07 12.57
C GLY A 639 -6.33 -42.63 11.42
N VAL A 640 -5.92 -41.35 11.40
CA VAL A 640 -4.96 -40.83 10.41
C VAL A 640 -3.58 -41.46 10.56
N LEU A 641 -3.08 -41.64 11.79
CA LEU A 641 -1.81 -42.34 12.04
C LEU A 641 -1.87 -43.81 11.56
N VAL A 642 -3.00 -44.46 11.78
CA VAL A 642 -3.27 -45.84 11.32
C VAL A 642 -3.33 -45.93 9.80
N LEU A 643 -3.87 -44.92 9.11
CA LEU A 643 -3.94 -44.87 7.64
C LEU A 643 -2.60 -44.48 6.99
N ARG A 644 -1.74 -43.72 7.68
CA ARG A 644 -0.47 -43.18 7.16
C ARG A 644 0.77 -43.87 7.75
N ARG A 645 0.78 -45.21 7.76
CA ARG A 645 1.84 -46.02 8.37
C ARG A 645 3.21 -45.93 7.68
N SER A 646 3.28 -45.39 6.47
CA SER A 646 4.50 -45.30 5.67
C SER A 646 5.49 -44.24 6.15
N ASP A 647 5.06 -43.24 6.94
CA ASP A 647 5.92 -42.21 7.53
C ASP A 647 5.43 -41.85 8.95
N PRO A 648 5.60 -42.77 9.92
CA PRO A 648 4.96 -42.66 11.24
C PRO A 648 5.55 -41.52 12.07
N VAL A 649 6.86 -41.25 11.95
CA VAL A 649 7.54 -40.23 12.75
C VAL A 649 7.05 -38.83 12.38
N ALA A 650 6.93 -38.52 11.09
CA ALA A 650 6.49 -37.21 10.64
C ALA A 650 5.02 -36.92 11.01
N HIS A 651 4.15 -37.93 10.96
CA HIS A 651 2.75 -37.79 11.34
C HIS A 651 2.57 -37.78 12.86
N LEU A 652 3.38 -38.55 13.60
CA LEU A 652 3.38 -38.57 15.07
C LEU A 652 3.74 -37.19 15.62
N LEU A 653 4.79 -36.53 15.11
CA LEU A 653 5.16 -35.18 15.56
C LEU A 653 4.05 -34.16 15.35
N ARG A 654 3.34 -34.23 14.22
CA ARG A 654 2.20 -33.35 13.93
C ARG A 654 1.01 -33.66 14.83
N PHE A 655 0.70 -34.94 15.02
CA PHE A 655 -0.35 -35.40 15.92
C PHE A 655 -0.10 -34.94 17.36
N LEU A 656 1.13 -35.07 17.85
CA LEU A 656 1.55 -34.57 19.17
C LEU A 656 1.41 -33.06 19.26
N ALA A 657 1.80 -32.30 18.23
CA ALA A 657 1.60 -30.85 18.20
C ALA A 657 0.10 -30.49 18.23
N GLN A 658 -0.74 -31.18 17.47
CA GLN A 658 -2.17 -30.91 17.38
C GLN A 658 -2.93 -31.19 18.68
N LEU A 659 -2.64 -32.30 19.36
CA LEU A 659 -3.35 -32.68 20.59
C LEU A 659 -2.68 -32.18 21.86
N GLY A 660 -1.36 -32.02 21.85
CA GLY A 660 -0.59 -31.48 22.98
C GLY A 660 -0.82 -29.99 23.17
N THR A 661 -0.96 -29.21 22.09
CA THR A 661 -1.15 -27.74 22.18
C THR A 661 -2.41 -27.36 22.96
N PRO A 662 -3.62 -27.91 22.70
CA PRO A 662 -4.80 -27.62 23.51
C PRO A 662 -4.61 -27.93 25.00
N LEU A 663 -3.97 -29.06 25.34
CA LEU A 663 -3.75 -29.43 26.73
C LEU A 663 -2.75 -28.49 27.42
N LEU A 664 -1.65 -28.13 26.75
CA LEU A 664 -0.62 -27.25 27.30
C LEU A 664 -1.09 -25.80 27.44
N VAL A 665 -1.78 -25.26 26.42
CA VAL A 665 -2.24 -23.87 26.40
C VAL A 665 -3.40 -23.64 27.38
N LEU A 666 -4.27 -24.64 27.56
CA LEU A 666 -5.41 -24.56 28.47
C LEU A 666 -5.09 -25.10 29.88
N ALA A 667 -3.83 -25.44 30.17
CA ALA A 667 -3.41 -25.83 31.51
C ALA A 667 -3.46 -24.61 32.46
N PRO A 668 -3.81 -24.79 33.75
CA PRO A 668 -4.04 -26.08 34.41
C PRO A 668 -5.46 -26.65 34.25
N TRP A 669 -6.41 -25.87 33.71
CA TRP A 669 -7.81 -26.30 33.58
C TRP A 669 -7.97 -27.59 32.78
N SER A 670 -7.28 -27.74 31.65
CA SER A 670 -7.30 -28.96 30.82
C SER A 670 -6.95 -30.23 31.60
N LEU A 671 -6.07 -30.13 32.61
CA LEU A 671 -5.64 -31.26 33.44
C LEU A 671 -6.73 -31.70 34.41
N THR A 672 -7.62 -30.80 34.83
CA THR A 672 -8.77 -31.13 35.67
C THR A 672 -9.86 -31.91 34.93
N LEU A 673 -9.82 -31.93 33.58
CA LEU A 673 -10.76 -32.68 32.75
C LEU A 673 -10.35 -34.14 32.55
N LEU A 674 -9.13 -34.54 32.92
CA LEU A 674 -8.68 -35.92 32.80
C LEU A 674 -9.15 -36.75 34.01
N PRO A 675 -9.64 -37.99 33.82
CA PRO A 675 -9.81 -38.70 32.55
C PRO A 675 -11.18 -38.52 31.87
N THR A 676 -12.22 -38.08 32.59
CA THR A 676 -13.63 -38.14 32.15
C THR A 676 -14.34 -36.80 32.03
N GLY A 677 -13.72 -35.69 32.45
CA GLY A 677 -14.32 -34.35 32.44
C GLY A 677 -14.53 -33.73 31.05
N PHE A 678 -14.05 -34.36 29.97
CA PHE A 678 -14.22 -33.87 28.60
C PHE A 678 -15.64 -33.97 28.04
N PHE A 679 -16.57 -34.63 28.72
CA PHE A 679 -17.95 -34.81 28.23
C PHE A 679 -18.90 -33.66 28.59
N THR A 680 -18.38 -32.57 29.18
CA THR A 680 -19.15 -31.36 29.51
C THR A 680 -18.98 -30.29 28.42
N GLU A 681 -19.91 -29.32 28.36
CA GLU A 681 -19.78 -28.11 27.53
C GLU A 681 -19.93 -26.84 28.38
N ALA A 682 -19.55 -25.68 27.83
CA ALA A 682 -19.74 -24.40 28.50
C ALA A 682 -21.24 -24.04 28.63
N GLY A 683 -21.74 -23.94 29.87
CA GLY A 683 -23.12 -23.62 30.20
C GLY A 683 -23.63 -24.44 31.40
N LEU A 684 -24.88 -24.24 31.80
CA LEU A 684 -25.55 -25.11 32.78
C LEU A 684 -26.10 -26.37 32.12
N ASP A 685 -25.96 -27.51 32.78
CA ASP A 685 -26.62 -28.76 32.39
C ASP A 685 -28.14 -28.63 32.62
N PHE A 686 -28.91 -28.53 31.54
CA PHE A 686 -30.37 -28.61 31.58
C PHE A 686 -30.82 -30.06 31.40
N GLY A 687 -31.71 -30.53 32.30
CA GLY A 687 -32.20 -31.91 32.33
C GLY A 687 -32.90 -32.34 31.04
N ALA A 688 -32.65 -33.59 30.65
CA ALA A 688 -33.24 -34.20 29.48
C ALA A 688 -34.75 -34.43 29.66
N SER A 689 -35.58 -33.90 28.76
CA SER A 689 -36.76 -34.68 28.36
C SER A 689 -36.22 -35.88 27.57
N ALA A 690 -36.55 -37.11 27.99
CA ALA A 690 -36.08 -38.32 27.31
C ALA A 690 -36.34 -38.21 25.80
N ALA A 691 -35.27 -38.22 25.00
CA ALA A 691 -35.38 -38.15 23.54
C ALA A 691 -36.08 -39.43 23.06
N SER A 692 -37.21 -39.29 22.36
CA SER A 692 -37.88 -40.43 21.75
C SER A 692 -37.06 -40.96 20.56
N ALA A 693 -37.28 -42.22 20.15
CA ALA A 693 -36.61 -42.77 18.96
C ALA A 693 -36.87 -41.93 17.69
N SER A 694 -38.05 -41.30 17.59
CA SER A 694 -38.39 -40.34 16.55
C SER A 694 -37.64 -39.02 16.64
N ASP A 695 -37.33 -38.54 17.85
CA ASP A 695 -36.50 -37.33 18.04
C ASP A 695 -35.05 -37.59 17.61
N LEU A 696 -34.52 -38.78 17.91
CA LEU A 696 -33.18 -39.20 17.50
C LEU A 696 -33.08 -39.38 15.98
N LEU A 697 -34.07 -40.04 15.36
CA LEU A 697 -34.13 -40.23 13.90
C LEU A 697 -34.33 -38.91 13.15
N GLY A 698 -35.07 -37.97 13.73
CA GLY A 698 -35.30 -36.64 13.17
C GLY A 698 -34.24 -35.60 13.53
N THR A 699 -33.19 -35.96 14.27
CA THR A 699 -32.18 -35.03 14.80
C THR A 699 -32.80 -33.82 15.52
N SER A 700 -33.89 -34.04 16.25
CA SER A 700 -34.63 -33.01 16.97
C SER A 700 -33.81 -32.51 18.16
N PRO A 701 -33.48 -31.21 18.25
CA PRO A 701 -32.63 -30.66 19.31
C PRO A 701 -33.39 -30.46 20.63
N GLY A 702 -34.72 -30.67 20.63
CA GLY A 702 -35.60 -30.45 21.77
C GLY A 702 -35.79 -28.97 22.14
N GLY A 703 -36.89 -28.67 22.84
CA GLY A 703 -37.19 -27.35 23.40
C GLY A 703 -38.31 -26.57 22.69
N PRO A 704 -38.84 -25.49 23.30
CA PRO A 704 -39.92 -24.70 22.73
C PRO A 704 -39.49 -24.03 21.42
N GLY A 705 -40.27 -24.21 20.34
CA GLY A 705 -40.07 -23.50 19.06
C GLY A 705 -39.15 -24.18 18.05
N THR A 706 -38.65 -25.39 18.32
CA THR A 706 -37.87 -26.16 17.34
C THR A 706 -38.79 -26.86 16.34
N LEU A 707 -38.54 -26.71 15.03
CA LEU A 707 -39.28 -27.41 13.97
C LEU A 707 -39.10 -28.94 14.14
N SER A 708 -40.20 -29.70 14.15
CA SER A 708 -40.19 -31.17 14.32
C SER A 708 -39.25 -31.83 13.31
N GLY A 709 -38.54 -32.89 13.74
CA GLY A 709 -37.51 -33.61 12.98
C GLY A 709 -37.90 -34.23 11.62
N LEU A 710 -39.13 -34.01 11.16
CA LEU A 710 -39.62 -34.39 9.82
C LEU A 710 -38.79 -33.79 8.68
N LEU A 711 -38.16 -32.62 8.87
CA LEU A 711 -37.36 -31.95 7.85
C LEU A 711 -36.05 -32.68 7.52
N PHE A 712 -35.49 -33.45 8.46
CA PHE A 712 -34.19 -34.10 8.34
C PHE A 712 -34.26 -35.63 8.16
N ILE A 713 -35.46 -36.23 8.26
CA ILE A 713 -35.68 -37.66 8.00
C ILE A 713 -35.20 -38.08 6.61
N GLY A 714 -35.23 -37.18 5.61
CA GLY A 714 -34.73 -37.47 4.26
C GLY A 714 -33.20 -37.59 4.14
N ILE A 715 -32.43 -37.14 5.14
CA ILE A 715 -30.96 -37.26 5.13
C ILE A 715 -30.52 -38.68 5.44
N VAL A 716 -31.23 -39.41 6.30
CA VAL A 716 -30.92 -40.80 6.66
C VAL A 716 -30.99 -41.74 5.43
N PRO A 717 -32.05 -41.77 4.61
CA PRO A 717 -32.08 -42.56 3.39
C PRO A 717 -31.11 -42.04 2.32
N ALA A 718 -30.80 -40.74 2.27
CA ALA A 718 -29.79 -40.19 1.35
C ALA A 718 -28.34 -40.50 1.77
N ALA A 719 -28.09 -40.83 3.04
CA ALA A 719 -26.79 -41.26 3.53
C ALA A 719 -26.59 -42.79 3.46
N LEU A 720 -27.69 -43.55 3.35
CA LEU A 720 -27.70 -45.01 3.14
C LEU A 720 -27.70 -45.41 1.66
N ALA A 721 -28.10 -44.51 0.76
CA ALA A 721 -28.00 -44.65 -0.69
C ALA A 721 -26.64 -44.14 -1.20
#